data_AF-A0A142X7R6-F1
#
_entry.id   AF-A0A142X7R6-F1
#
_cell.length_a   1.000
_cell.length_b   1.000
_cell.length_c   1.000
_cell.angle_alpha   90.00
_cell.angle_beta   90.00
_cell.angle_gamma   90.00
#
_symmetry.space_group_name_H-M   'P 1'
#
loop_
_entity.id
_entity.type
_entity.pdbx_description
1 polymer ?
#
loop_
_entity_poly.entity_id
_entity_poly.type
_entity_poly.pdbx_seq_one_letter_code
_entity_poly.pdbx_strand_id
1 'polypeptide(L)'
;MPTRNRHRSLAGAFALAALVAGTVTLSAQPPGAEPLKKPADTSKTEKSDKPDSKVEKPDGKPLAVKLPDGTFLWLGSGEGERVTLSPQEYQKLLDRVDQLKKELAARKPTAPSGCAIRGRVEKRGEQLVAVLKLTYTFRTTQANTAIALGGRKAFLVGAALDGSKLPVLDTSDDGFTVLVEAAGDHTLVFDTEAPVTARVTKAEIGFDLGLPRAPITTFALDPPGGDVKRVTLVTKAPDQIQPRRTTVDVKELAAKGSETGVALGAVESLEVSWEPPAAVAQPVDQVQNADIDVTVLLTDGFVESTAKIKVRGPAREWKLVAPASADVSVDRVAVVSDTGPTQQPVVSKPGDPNKPAWKIELPSGSTAADWIITVVVRQARPKTGTTKAPASPIGPFAVLDVFKQTGTVNVKAGPHTRFVFKHGPDLRRVELPIALDDDVSAALFRLTTGPTGATPVNAPLLTVEAWPVEGAVRVRPVYKLELTEASWKVRAEIAVKPIRTEVDAITINVPAEWRGLESEFDPETVQSASPGKVEGAWVPVTVRLANATKLPFNVVLAGTIAVPSGGREVTIPFPRYPKAVERDAVVTATVYEGMEVRGTGRGWEGDQPAGWSSPLTAVVSADGKTPKAVTAVTGRSELGFARVALNWQPYRPDVAVTTKTDVTVGERQITVKQEFHLRSGDGLPKAVRLHGPAEAFGLRATPALDSVSPGAWTYLPPDAKEATLNVSFALPLPTQDGPLTLPIGLFWLADAARTETNVRVWVNSVTGRTVSAAAPGWRELPTEALPERDTLPALTLTASAEHSLALELRRATTESAVAVWVDRALVEAGATEDGAVSYRARFRLSRWLAPAIEVWLPGAIGPNPTARIDGTGTALVPAGEADGRHRFRVNLPEISGVRAVVLELQYTLPGSRSVLGETAYQPPRIFSAAHSGPVRWLVTEASGSAPFLFSDRARPELRWRWRGPVLAPTAVPRSDLERWFNSGGEPDAVGLTPTQEGEPLAARQNTPGTLRVARVPWIALVIVSSLGVFLVAVLLTWLNTVASGLAVALLGGTFGVAAVLYPQPAAQVVAAGQPGLVVALLALSLQMVVRWEIRRRVRNLPGFTRAAPEPATGTISHATPAASVRVRPGSTGTPAPTGSGS
;
A
#
# COMPACT_ATOMS: atom_id res chain seq x y z
N MET A 1 7.80 -50.13 -35.48
CA MET A 1 7.86 -49.05 -34.45
C MET A 1 6.55 -49.11 -33.66
N PRO A 2 6.54 -48.96 -32.31
CA PRO A 2 6.96 -47.72 -31.64
C PRO A 2 7.84 -47.92 -30.38
N THR A 3 8.91 -47.12 -30.26
CA THR A 3 9.88 -47.21 -29.15
C THR A 3 10.32 -45.83 -28.65
N ARG A 4 9.38 -45.03 -28.09
CA ARG A 4 9.73 -43.72 -27.47
C ARG A 4 9.16 -43.41 -26.08
N ASN A 5 8.23 -44.21 -25.55
CA ASN A 5 7.56 -43.92 -24.25
C ASN A 5 8.18 -44.55 -22.98
N ARG A 6 9.23 -45.38 -23.08
CA ARG A 6 9.73 -46.18 -21.93
C ARG A 6 10.89 -45.60 -21.11
N HIS A 7 11.25 -44.33 -21.29
CA HIS A 7 12.25 -43.65 -20.45
C HIS A 7 11.64 -42.83 -19.29
N ARG A 8 10.31 -42.66 -19.23
CA ARG A 8 9.65 -41.77 -18.25
C ARG A 8 9.28 -42.40 -16.90
N SER A 9 9.25 -43.73 -16.73
CA SER A 9 8.96 -44.34 -15.42
C SER A 9 10.08 -44.19 -14.39
N LEU A 10 11.28 -43.79 -14.83
CA LEU A 10 12.44 -43.60 -13.97
C LEU A 10 12.38 -42.28 -13.18
N ALA A 11 11.68 -41.27 -13.70
CA ALA A 11 11.50 -40.00 -13.03
C ALA A 11 10.74 -40.15 -11.70
N GLY A 12 9.79 -41.11 -11.60
CA GLY A 12 9.03 -41.35 -10.36
C GLY A 12 9.89 -41.87 -9.20
N ALA A 13 10.86 -42.75 -9.47
CA ALA A 13 11.76 -43.27 -8.44
C ALA A 13 12.76 -42.20 -7.95
N PHE A 14 13.33 -41.41 -8.86
CA PHE A 14 14.18 -40.27 -8.50
C PHE A 14 13.38 -39.15 -7.81
N ALA A 15 12.11 -38.93 -8.17
CA ALA A 15 11.23 -38.00 -7.46
C ALA A 15 10.94 -38.46 -6.03
N LEU A 16 10.77 -39.77 -5.78
CA LEU A 16 10.62 -40.30 -4.42
C LEU A 16 11.88 -40.06 -3.58
N ALA A 17 13.07 -40.32 -4.15
CA ALA A 17 14.35 -40.05 -3.48
C ALA A 17 14.57 -38.54 -3.22
N ALA A 18 14.20 -37.67 -4.17
CA ALA A 18 14.25 -36.22 -4.01
C ALA A 18 13.24 -35.70 -2.97
N LEU A 19 12.06 -36.32 -2.87
CA LEU A 19 11.05 -35.98 -1.87
C LEU A 19 11.49 -36.37 -0.45
N VAL A 20 12.16 -37.51 -0.28
CA VAL A 20 12.77 -37.91 1.00
C VAL A 20 14.02 -37.05 1.34
N ALA A 21 14.80 -36.63 0.36
CA ALA A 21 15.90 -35.69 0.60
C ALA A 21 15.39 -34.28 0.96
N GLY A 22 14.27 -33.85 0.38
CA GLY A 22 13.63 -32.56 0.67
C GLY A 22 12.96 -32.48 2.04
N THR A 23 12.44 -33.59 2.58
CA THR A 23 11.87 -33.59 3.94
C THR A 23 12.93 -33.49 5.03
N VAL A 24 14.15 -33.97 4.80
CA VAL A 24 15.28 -33.79 5.73
C VAL A 24 15.68 -32.31 5.82
N THR A 25 15.71 -31.59 4.69
CA THR A 25 16.14 -30.17 4.65
C THR A 25 15.09 -29.18 5.15
N LEU A 26 13.78 -29.45 5.04
CA LEU A 26 12.73 -28.57 5.61
C LEU A 26 12.66 -28.59 7.16
N SER A 27 13.32 -29.52 7.84
CA SER A 27 13.20 -29.69 9.30
C SER A 27 14.15 -28.81 10.14
N ALA A 28 14.93 -27.93 9.52
CA ALA A 28 16.00 -27.13 10.15
C ALA A 28 15.65 -25.64 10.38
N GLN A 29 14.38 -25.26 10.33
CA GLN A 29 13.94 -23.85 10.38
C GLN A 29 13.44 -23.45 11.79
N PRO A 30 13.90 -22.32 12.37
CA PRO A 30 13.53 -21.93 13.74
C PRO A 30 12.04 -21.53 13.86
N PRO A 31 11.40 -21.79 15.02
CA PRO A 31 9.94 -21.72 15.16
C PRO A 31 9.43 -20.29 15.41
N GLY A 32 8.46 -19.85 14.60
CA GLY A 32 7.94 -18.48 14.68
C GLY A 32 6.61 -18.21 13.97
N ALA A 33 5.62 -19.10 14.11
CA ALA A 33 4.22 -18.81 13.78
C ALA A 33 3.27 -19.80 14.50
N GLU A 34 2.26 -19.29 15.20
CA GLU A 34 1.17 -20.13 15.74
C GLU A 34 -0.01 -20.22 14.74
N PRO A 35 -0.64 -21.39 14.57
CA PRO A 35 -1.75 -21.57 13.64
C PRO A 35 -3.10 -21.19 14.27
N LEU A 36 -3.86 -20.31 13.60
CA LEU A 36 -5.24 -19.99 13.97
C LEU A 36 -6.23 -20.97 13.32
N LYS A 37 -7.16 -21.47 14.14
CA LYS A 37 -8.18 -22.48 13.79
C LYS A 37 -9.27 -21.88 12.89
N LYS A 38 -9.94 -22.75 12.11
CA LYS A 38 -11.26 -22.47 11.51
C LYS A 38 -12.26 -23.54 12.00
N PRO A 39 -13.49 -23.17 12.40
CA PRO A 39 -14.53 -24.12 12.80
C PRO A 39 -15.22 -24.77 11.60
N ALA A 40 -15.94 -25.86 11.85
CA ALA A 40 -16.78 -26.58 10.89
C ALA A 40 -18.25 -26.55 11.32
N ASP A 41 -19.15 -26.52 10.34
CA ASP A 41 -20.61 -26.55 10.51
C ASP A 41 -21.19 -27.97 10.56
N THR A 42 -22.27 -28.12 11.33
CA THR A 42 -23.36 -29.12 11.20
C THR A 42 -24.57 -28.55 11.97
N SER A 43 -25.85 -28.75 11.61
CA SER A 43 -26.50 -29.46 10.49
C SER A 43 -27.98 -29.00 10.37
N LYS A 44 -28.65 -29.29 9.24
CA LYS A 44 -30.05 -28.89 8.95
C LYS A 44 -31.15 -29.70 9.66
N THR A 45 -32.25 -29.02 9.97
CA THR A 45 -33.69 -29.40 9.86
C THR A 45 -34.53 -28.13 10.09
N GLU A 46 -35.76 -27.92 9.60
CA GLU A 46 -36.38 -28.45 8.36
C GLU A 46 -37.34 -27.38 7.76
N LYS A 47 -38.59 -27.67 7.34
CA LYS A 47 -39.51 -26.67 6.74
C LYS A 47 -41.01 -26.99 6.93
N SER A 48 -41.84 -25.98 7.20
CA SER A 48 -43.32 -26.02 7.10
C SER A 48 -43.89 -24.59 6.90
N ASP A 49 -45.07 -24.47 6.29
CA ASP A 49 -45.57 -23.23 5.64
C ASP A 49 -46.79 -22.55 6.34
N LYS A 50 -46.80 -21.19 6.35
CA LYS A 50 -47.93 -20.21 6.16
C LYS A 50 -49.27 -20.32 6.96
N PRO A 51 -50.17 -19.30 6.92
CA PRO A 51 -50.00 -17.84 7.09
C PRO A 51 -51.09 -17.18 8.01
N ASP A 52 -50.99 -15.87 8.32
CA ASP A 52 -52.05 -14.82 8.11
C ASP A 52 -52.15 -13.62 9.10
N SER A 53 -52.53 -12.48 8.49
CA SER A 53 -53.27 -11.27 8.95
C SER A 53 -52.94 -10.46 10.24
N LYS A 54 -52.58 -9.19 9.99
CA LYS A 54 -52.92 -7.89 10.65
C LYS A 54 -53.81 -7.87 11.92
N VAL A 55 -53.50 -6.95 12.85
CA VAL A 55 -54.26 -5.69 13.16
C VAL A 55 -53.51 -4.83 14.20
N GLU A 56 -53.87 -3.55 14.32
CA GLU A 56 -53.27 -2.53 15.19
C GLU A 56 -53.94 -2.44 16.60
N LYS A 57 -53.63 -1.54 17.57
CA LYS A 57 -52.80 -0.31 17.58
C LYS A 57 -51.99 -0.18 18.92
N PRO A 58 -51.99 0.87 19.79
CA PRO A 58 -50.89 1.04 20.77
C PRO A 58 -51.30 0.97 22.26
N ASP A 59 -50.31 0.77 23.13
CA ASP A 59 -50.37 1.35 24.48
C ASP A 59 -48.98 1.67 25.06
N GLY A 60 -48.89 2.73 25.85
CA GLY A 60 -47.62 3.42 26.12
C GLY A 60 -46.88 3.00 27.39
N LYS A 61 -45.54 2.88 27.29
CA LYS A 61 -44.56 3.16 28.35
C LYS A 61 -43.16 3.34 27.73
N PRO A 62 -42.32 4.26 28.24
CA PRO A 62 -41.00 4.47 27.68
C PRO A 62 -40.08 3.28 28.02
N LEU A 63 -39.78 2.46 27.02
CA LEU A 63 -38.73 1.46 27.11
C LEU A 63 -37.37 2.17 27.16
N ALA A 64 -36.82 2.29 28.37
CA ALA A 64 -35.44 2.67 28.57
C ALA A 64 -34.54 1.59 27.94
N VAL A 65 -34.09 1.83 26.70
CA VAL A 65 -33.13 0.96 26.02
C VAL A 65 -31.79 1.08 26.74
N LYS A 66 -31.55 0.14 27.65
CA LYS A 66 -30.30 0.03 28.40
C LYS A 66 -29.22 -0.54 27.48
N LEU A 67 -28.59 0.34 26.70
CA LEU A 67 -27.45 0.01 25.87
C LEU A 67 -26.28 -0.48 26.76
N PRO A 68 -25.54 -1.54 26.38
CA PRO A 68 -24.35 -1.95 27.09
C PRO A 68 -23.27 -0.86 27.09
N ASP A 69 -22.55 -0.74 28.20
CA ASP A 69 -21.55 0.30 28.41
C ASP A 69 -20.47 0.29 27.31
N GLY A 70 -20.22 1.47 26.74
CA GLY A 70 -19.23 1.69 25.68
C GLY A 70 -19.75 1.65 24.23
N THR A 71 -21.06 1.50 24.00
CA THR A 71 -21.63 1.58 22.64
C THR A 71 -21.43 2.97 22.02
N PHE A 72 -20.74 3.07 20.88
CA PHE A 72 -20.55 4.34 20.17
C PHE A 72 -21.64 4.54 19.11
N LEU A 73 -22.24 5.73 19.09
CA LEU A 73 -23.35 6.06 18.20
C LEU A 73 -22.86 7.02 17.11
N TRP A 74 -22.70 6.49 15.90
CA TRP A 74 -22.25 7.29 14.75
C TRP A 74 -23.46 7.92 14.04
N LEU A 75 -23.45 9.25 13.90
CA LEU A 75 -24.46 10.01 13.18
C LEU A 75 -23.94 10.31 11.76
N GLY A 76 -24.45 9.56 10.78
CA GLY A 76 -24.25 9.89 9.36
C GLY A 76 -24.95 11.18 8.98
N SER A 77 -24.47 11.85 7.92
CA SER A 77 -24.97 13.16 7.45
C SER A 77 -26.32 13.11 6.71
N GLY A 78 -27.21 12.18 7.05
CA GLY A 78 -28.52 12.01 6.42
C GLY A 78 -29.54 11.40 7.38
N GLU A 79 -30.81 11.79 7.25
CA GLU A 79 -31.89 11.27 8.07
C GLU A 79 -32.16 9.78 7.76
N GLY A 80 -31.93 8.90 8.74
CA GLY A 80 -32.52 7.56 8.76
C GLY A 80 -31.60 6.42 9.21
N GLU A 81 -30.36 6.35 8.71
CA GLU A 81 -29.47 5.21 8.99
C GLU A 81 -28.71 5.36 10.31
N ARG A 82 -29.26 4.77 11.38
CA ARG A 82 -28.55 4.53 12.63
C ARG A 82 -27.93 3.13 12.63
N VAL A 83 -26.62 3.07 12.43
CA VAL A 83 -25.83 1.84 12.63
C VAL A 83 -25.21 1.89 14.03
N THR A 84 -25.74 1.09 14.96
CA THR A 84 -25.15 0.90 16.29
C THR A 84 -24.00 -0.12 16.23
N LEU A 85 -22.81 0.29 16.67
CA LEU A 85 -21.64 -0.58 16.79
C LEU A 85 -21.19 -0.65 18.25
N SER A 86 -20.96 -1.86 18.75
CA SER A 86 -20.37 -2.08 20.06
C SER A 86 -18.91 -1.59 20.09
N PRO A 87 -18.32 -1.28 21.26
CA PRO A 87 -16.92 -0.83 21.33
C PRO A 87 -15.95 -1.91 20.82
N GLN A 88 -16.32 -3.19 20.95
CA GLN A 88 -15.56 -4.29 20.39
C GLN A 88 -15.62 -4.34 18.86
N GLU A 89 -16.75 -3.98 18.24
CA GLU A 89 -16.87 -3.89 16.79
C GLU A 89 -16.16 -2.65 16.24
N TYR A 90 -16.26 -1.51 16.92
CA TYR A 90 -15.52 -0.30 16.54
C TYR A 90 -14.00 -0.50 16.64
N GLN A 91 -13.50 -1.09 17.73
CA GLN A 91 -12.08 -1.43 17.84
C GLN A 91 -11.66 -2.46 16.79
N LYS A 92 -12.47 -3.51 16.54
CA LYS A 92 -12.23 -4.45 15.43
C LYS A 92 -12.20 -3.76 14.07
N LEU A 93 -13.00 -2.71 13.85
CA LEU A 93 -12.98 -1.93 12.60
C LEU A 93 -11.75 -1.03 12.49
N LEU A 94 -11.32 -0.38 13.57
CA LEU A 94 -10.07 0.40 13.59
C LEU A 94 -8.84 -0.49 13.39
N ASP A 95 -8.73 -1.58 14.16
CA ASP A 95 -7.67 -2.58 14.01
C ASP A 95 -7.65 -3.13 12.59
N ARG A 96 -8.83 -3.37 11.98
CA ARG A 96 -8.97 -3.84 10.61
C ARG A 96 -8.62 -2.78 9.56
N VAL A 97 -8.88 -1.49 9.81
CA VAL A 97 -8.44 -0.40 8.92
C VAL A 97 -6.92 -0.26 8.95
N ASP A 98 -6.29 -0.35 10.13
CA ASP A 98 -4.83 -0.30 10.24
C ASP A 98 -4.16 -1.57 9.71
N GLN A 99 -4.80 -2.73 9.85
CA GLN A 99 -4.39 -3.99 9.23
C GLN A 99 -4.50 -3.90 7.71
N LEU A 100 -5.61 -3.39 7.16
CA LEU A 100 -5.79 -3.16 5.72
C LEU A 100 -4.83 -2.11 5.15
N LYS A 101 -4.50 -1.04 5.89
CA LYS A 101 -3.47 -0.06 5.50
C LYS A 101 -2.07 -0.67 5.48
N LYS A 102 -1.72 -1.48 6.49
CA LYS A 102 -0.45 -2.23 6.52
C LYS A 102 -0.38 -3.28 5.41
N GLU A 103 -1.49 -3.95 5.09
CA GLU A 103 -1.60 -4.85 3.94
C GLU A 103 -1.43 -4.11 2.60
N LEU A 104 -2.05 -2.94 2.43
CA LEU A 104 -1.88 -2.11 1.22
C LEU A 104 -0.44 -1.63 1.07
N ALA A 105 0.19 -1.13 2.14
CA ALA A 105 1.58 -0.67 2.11
C ALA A 105 2.61 -1.79 1.90
N ALA A 106 2.28 -3.04 2.27
CA ALA A 106 3.12 -4.21 2.04
C ALA A 106 3.00 -4.79 0.61
N ARG A 107 1.91 -4.49 -0.12
CA ARG A 107 1.66 -5.01 -1.48
C ARG A 107 2.41 -4.20 -2.55
N LYS A 108 3.74 -4.33 -2.58
CA LYS A 108 4.53 -3.89 -3.75
C LYS A 108 4.05 -4.65 -5.01
N PRO A 109 3.71 -3.98 -6.12
CA PRO A 109 3.25 -4.64 -7.34
C PRO A 109 4.28 -5.67 -7.83
N THR A 110 3.85 -6.91 -8.03
CA THR A 110 4.72 -7.98 -8.51
C THR A 110 4.70 -8.03 -10.04
N ALA A 111 5.85 -8.27 -10.67
CA ALA A 111 5.92 -8.42 -12.12
C ALA A 111 5.24 -9.73 -12.58
N PRO A 112 4.51 -9.74 -13.70
CA PRO A 112 3.85 -10.93 -14.22
C PRO A 112 4.90 -11.92 -14.76
N SER A 113 4.60 -13.22 -14.73
CA SER A 113 5.55 -14.24 -15.19
C SER A 113 5.79 -14.21 -16.70
N GLY A 114 4.79 -13.79 -17.48
CA GLY A 114 4.89 -13.60 -18.92
C GLY A 114 4.12 -12.38 -19.42
N CYS A 115 4.65 -11.77 -20.48
CA CYS A 115 4.04 -10.68 -21.23
C CYS A 115 4.19 -10.97 -22.73
N ALA A 116 3.09 -11.28 -23.41
CA ALA A 116 3.05 -11.45 -24.86
C ALA A 116 2.42 -10.22 -25.50
N ILE A 117 3.25 -9.41 -26.17
CA ILE A 117 2.84 -8.18 -26.83
C ILE A 117 2.58 -8.50 -28.30
N ARG A 118 1.35 -8.31 -28.76
CA ARG A 118 1.00 -8.39 -30.17
C ARG A 118 0.52 -7.02 -30.67
N GLY A 119 1.38 -6.35 -31.44
CA GLY A 119 1.01 -5.11 -32.11
C GLY A 119 0.49 -5.35 -33.52
N ARG A 120 -0.49 -4.56 -33.94
CA ARG A 120 -0.79 -4.30 -35.34
C ARG A 120 -0.78 -2.80 -35.55
N VAL A 121 -0.13 -2.33 -36.62
CA VAL A 121 -0.20 -0.92 -36.99
C VAL A 121 -1.36 -0.72 -37.94
N GLU A 122 -2.37 0.03 -37.50
CA GLU A 122 -3.54 0.38 -38.30
C GLU A 122 -3.58 1.89 -38.54
N LYS A 123 -4.16 2.30 -39.67
CA LYS A 123 -4.43 3.70 -39.97
C LYS A 123 -5.85 4.03 -39.49
N ARG A 124 -5.97 4.76 -38.38
CA ARG A 124 -7.27 5.22 -37.85
C ARG A 124 -7.44 6.70 -38.15
N GLY A 125 -8.33 7.01 -39.09
CA GLY A 125 -8.38 8.33 -39.72
C GLY A 125 -7.08 8.58 -40.46
N GLU A 126 -6.32 9.60 -40.04
CA GLU A 126 -5.08 10.00 -40.70
C GLU A 126 -3.82 9.61 -39.93
N GLN A 127 -3.96 9.29 -38.64
CA GLN A 127 -2.84 8.94 -37.78
C GLN A 127 -2.59 7.43 -37.84
N LEU A 128 -1.32 7.05 -37.99
CA LEU A 128 -0.88 5.67 -37.77
C LEU A 128 -0.88 5.42 -36.26
N VAL A 129 -1.60 4.39 -35.84
CA VAL A 129 -1.72 3.98 -34.44
C VAL A 129 -1.33 2.52 -34.33
N ALA A 130 -0.43 2.21 -33.40
CA ALA A 130 -0.15 0.83 -33.04
C ALA A 130 -1.24 0.38 -32.07
N VAL A 131 -2.14 -0.48 -32.54
CA VAL A 131 -3.12 -1.19 -31.71
C VAL A 131 -2.39 -2.38 -31.11
N LEU A 132 -2.17 -2.34 -29.80
CA LEU A 132 -1.34 -3.28 -29.06
C LEU A 132 -2.23 -4.13 -28.14
N LYS A 133 -2.22 -5.44 -28.36
CA LYS A 133 -2.85 -6.43 -27.49
C LYS A 133 -1.78 -7.08 -26.63
N LEU A 134 -1.76 -6.73 -25.35
CA LEU A 134 -0.81 -7.26 -24.37
C LEU A 134 -1.51 -8.37 -23.58
N THR A 135 -0.97 -9.58 -23.64
CA THR A 135 -1.47 -10.73 -22.89
C THR A 135 -0.50 -11.05 -21.77
N TYR A 136 -0.93 -10.83 -20.53
CA TYR A 136 -0.16 -11.14 -19.34
C TYR A 136 -0.57 -12.49 -18.79
N THR A 137 0.41 -13.33 -18.48
CA THR A 137 0.22 -14.58 -17.76
C THR A 137 0.96 -14.50 -16.43
N PHE A 138 0.23 -14.72 -15.34
CA PHE A 138 0.79 -14.67 -13.99
C PHE A 138 0.01 -15.59 -13.05
N ARG A 139 0.71 -16.07 -12.03
CA ARG A 139 0.12 -16.89 -10.97
C ARG A 139 0.08 -16.10 -9.67
N THR A 140 -1.10 -15.86 -9.14
CA THR A 140 -1.30 -15.29 -7.81
C THR A 140 -1.42 -16.43 -6.80
N THR A 141 -0.58 -16.43 -5.77
CA THR A 141 -0.67 -17.40 -4.67
C THR A 141 -1.63 -16.94 -3.56
N GLN A 142 -2.04 -15.66 -3.59
CA GLN A 142 -2.93 -15.03 -2.63
C GLN A 142 -3.97 -14.15 -3.34
N ALA A 143 -5.17 -14.07 -2.76
CA ALA A 143 -6.23 -13.16 -3.17
C ALA A 143 -5.83 -11.69 -2.94
N ASN A 144 -6.32 -10.79 -3.79
CA ASN A 144 -6.03 -9.35 -3.79
C ASN A 144 -4.53 -9.01 -3.98
N THR A 145 -3.83 -9.79 -4.81
CA THR A 145 -2.44 -9.49 -5.20
C THR A 145 -2.39 -8.39 -6.26
N ALA A 146 -1.52 -7.40 -6.08
CA ALA A 146 -1.27 -6.35 -7.07
C ALA A 146 -0.19 -6.80 -8.08
N ILE A 147 -0.50 -6.73 -9.38
CA ILE A 147 0.41 -7.09 -10.48
C ILE A 147 0.71 -5.86 -11.33
N ALA A 148 1.99 -5.61 -11.60
CA ALA A 148 2.41 -4.52 -12.47
C ALA A 148 2.13 -4.83 -13.95
N LEU A 149 1.55 -3.88 -14.69
CA LEU A 149 1.27 -4.03 -16.12
C LEU A 149 2.08 -3.08 -17.00
N GLY A 150 2.64 -1.99 -16.46
CA GLY A 150 3.36 -1.02 -17.28
C GLY A 150 2.41 -0.25 -18.20
N GLY A 151 2.66 -0.19 -19.50
CA GLY A 151 1.84 0.55 -20.46
C GLY A 151 2.08 2.07 -20.46
N ARG A 152 3.15 2.55 -19.81
CA ARG A 152 3.56 3.96 -19.84
C ARG A 152 3.70 4.46 -21.29
N LYS A 153 3.09 5.61 -21.59
CA LYS A 153 2.93 6.23 -22.94
C LYS A 153 1.90 5.57 -23.89
N ALA A 154 1.16 4.54 -23.46
CA ALA A 154 0.04 3.97 -24.24
C ALA A 154 -1.31 4.37 -23.63
N PHE A 155 -2.34 4.50 -24.47
CA PHE A 155 -3.72 4.77 -24.06
C PHE A 155 -4.47 3.45 -23.85
N LEU A 156 -5.23 3.32 -22.76
CA LEU A 156 -6.05 2.14 -22.50
C LEU A 156 -7.33 2.16 -23.35
N VAL A 157 -7.60 1.06 -24.04
CA VAL A 157 -8.78 0.88 -24.91
C VAL A 157 -9.74 -0.15 -24.32
N GLY A 158 -9.20 -1.21 -23.71
CA GLY A 158 -9.99 -2.22 -23.03
C GLY A 158 -9.13 -3.18 -22.21
N ALA A 159 -9.73 -3.84 -21.22
CA ALA A 159 -9.05 -4.84 -20.40
C ALA A 159 -10.02 -5.97 -20.01
N ALA A 160 -9.56 -7.22 -20.08
CA ALA A 160 -10.35 -8.40 -19.76
C ALA A 160 -9.49 -9.44 -19.03
N LEU A 161 -9.83 -9.70 -17.77
CA LEU A 161 -9.24 -10.73 -16.93
C LEU A 161 -10.00 -12.06 -17.13
N ASP A 162 -9.25 -13.14 -17.31
CA ASP A 162 -9.73 -14.51 -17.48
C ASP A 162 -10.85 -14.65 -18.53
N GLY A 163 -10.70 -13.90 -19.62
CA GLY A 163 -11.53 -13.99 -20.83
C GLY A 163 -12.87 -13.22 -20.81
N SER A 164 -13.34 -12.71 -19.67
CA SER A 164 -14.63 -11.99 -19.61
C SER A 164 -14.83 -11.03 -18.43
N LYS A 165 -13.98 -11.02 -17.40
CA LYS A 165 -14.16 -10.15 -16.23
C LYS A 165 -13.45 -8.81 -16.44
N LEU A 166 -14.08 -7.71 -16.04
CA LEU A 166 -13.41 -6.41 -16.00
C LEU A 166 -12.42 -6.38 -14.81
N PRO A 167 -11.12 -6.13 -15.04
CA PRO A 167 -10.14 -6.03 -13.96
C PRO A 167 -10.26 -4.70 -13.21
N VAL A 168 -9.97 -4.71 -11.90
CA VAL A 168 -9.75 -3.49 -11.11
C VAL A 168 -8.35 -2.96 -11.42
N LEU A 169 -8.29 -1.82 -12.09
CA LEU A 169 -7.05 -1.17 -12.53
C LEU A 169 -6.78 0.09 -11.72
N ASP A 170 -5.51 0.27 -11.35
CA ASP A 170 -5.00 1.50 -10.73
C ASP A 170 -3.89 2.09 -11.61
N THR A 171 -3.77 3.42 -11.65
CA THR A 171 -2.93 4.17 -12.58
C THR A 171 -1.90 5.01 -11.82
N SER A 172 -0.63 4.77 -12.09
CA SER A 172 0.52 5.40 -11.43
C SER A 172 1.51 5.97 -12.44
N ASP A 173 2.51 6.73 -11.97
CA ASP A 173 3.58 7.29 -12.83
C ASP A 173 4.42 6.21 -13.54
N ASP A 174 4.48 5.00 -12.96
CA ASP A 174 5.13 3.82 -13.54
C ASP A 174 4.23 3.04 -14.52
N GLY A 175 2.96 3.44 -14.66
CA GLY A 175 1.95 2.85 -15.53
C GLY A 175 0.79 2.20 -14.76
N PHE A 176 0.13 1.26 -15.43
CA PHE A 176 -1.03 0.54 -14.91
C PHE A 176 -0.62 -0.61 -13.97
N THR A 177 -1.43 -0.85 -12.96
CA THR A 177 -1.39 -2.04 -12.09
C THR A 177 -2.79 -2.65 -12.00
N VAL A 178 -2.87 -3.97 -11.83
CA VAL A 178 -4.14 -4.70 -11.63
C VAL A 178 -4.20 -5.34 -10.26
N LEU A 179 -5.34 -5.21 -9.59
CA LEU A 179 -5.65 -5.95 -8.39
C LEU A 179 -6.40 -7.24 -8.75
N VAL A 180 -5.86 -8.38 -8.34
CA VAL A 180 -6.36 -9.70 -8.73
C VAL A 180 -7.03 -10.35 -7.53
N GLU A 181 -8.37 -10.41 -7.54
CA GLU A 181 -9.19 -10.81 -6.39
C GLU A 181 -9.05 -12.28 -5.99
N ALA A 182 -8.74 -13.17 -6.94
CA ALA A 182 -8.58 -14.60 -6.70
C ALA A 182 -7.10 -15.04 -6.70
N ALA A 183 -6.82 -16.17 -6.04
CA ALA A 183 -5.57 -16.89 -6.17
C ALA A 183 -5.71 -17.96 -7.25
N GLY A 184 -4.82 -17.95 -8.25
CA GLY A 184 -4.90 -18.86 -9.39
C GLY A 184 -3.86 -18.57 -10.47
N ASP A 185 -3.93 -19.33 -11.56
CA ASP A 185 -3.26 -19.00 -12.81
C ASP A 185 -4.20 -18.09 -13.62
N HIS A 186 -3.78 -16.86 -13.87
CA HIS A 186 -4.61 -15.82 -14.50
C HIS A 186 -4.05 -15.40 -15.85
N THR A 187 -4.97 -15.06 -16.76
CA THR A 187 -4.63 -14.47 -18.07
C THR A 187 -5.36 -13.14 -18.21
N LEU A 188 -4.60 -12.04 -18.19
CA LEU A 188 -5.12 -10.71 -18.44
C LEU A 188 -4.83 -10.31 -19.88
N VAL A 189 -5.87 -9.93 -20.62
CA VAL A 189 -5.78 -9.27 -21.92
C VAL A 189 -5.94 -7.77 -21.72
N PHE A 190 -5.02 -6.99 -22.26
CA PHE A 190 -4.94 -5.54 -22.11
C PHE A 190 -4.74 -4.93 -23.50
N ASP A 191 -5.82 -4.35 -24.04
CA ASP A 191 -5.86 -3.75 -25.38
C ASP A 191 -5.58 -2.24 -25.23
N THR A 192 -4.51 -1.76 -25.87
CA THR A 192 -4.00 -0.39 -25.75
C THR A 192 -3.63 0.20 -27.11
N GLU A 193 -3.56 1.53 -27.20
CA GLU A 193 -3.19 2.26 -28.40
C GLU A 193 -1.97 3.15 -28.14
N ALA A 194 -0.90 2.96 -28.93
CA ALA A 194 0.29 3.79 -28.90
C ALA A 194 0.39 4.61 -30.20
N PRO A 195 0.57 5.94 -30.13
CA PRO A 195 0.68 6.78 -31.33
C PRO A 195 2.00 6.51 -32.05
N VAL A 196 1.95 6.20 -33.36
CA VAL A 196 3.15 6.09 -34.18
C VAL A 196 3.61 7.49 -34.57
N THR A 197 4.87 7.80 -34.29
CA THR A 197 5.47 9.13 -34.51
C THR A 197 6.78 9.01 -35.30
N ALA A 198 7.15 10.08 -35.99
CA ALA A 198 8.43 10.16 -36.69
C ALA A 198 9.58 10.34 -35.70
N ARG A 199 10.68 9.60 -35.87
CA ARG A 199 11.86 9.66 -34.99
C ARG A 199 12.84 10.72 -35.49
N VAL A 200 13.56 11.35 -34.56
CA VAL A 200 14.35 12.58 -34.81
C VAL A 200 15.65 12.32 -35.60
N THR A 201 16.18 11.10 -35.58
CA THR A 201 17.58 10.82 -35.99
C THR A 201 17.75 9.94 -37.23
N LYS A 202 16.66 9.60 -37.94
CA LYS A 202 16.61 8.92 -39.25
C LYS A 202 15.16 8.96 -39.77
N ALA A 203 14.93 8.67 -41.06
CA ALA A 203 13.60 8.65 -41.68
C ALA A 203 12.73 7.44 -41.25
N GLU A 204 12.80 7.07 -39.97
CA GLU A 204 12.12 5.93 -39.36
C GLU A 204 10.88 6.42 -38.59
N ILE A 205 9.81 5.61 -38.63
CA ILE A 205 8.59 5.84 -37.85
C ILE A 205 8.48 4.76 -36.76
N GLY A 206 7.87 5.09 -35.62
CA GLY A 206 7.85 4.18 -34.48
C GLY A 206 7.01 4.62 -33.28
N PHE A 207 6.93 3.76 -32.26
CA PHE A 207 6.20 4.00 -31.01
C PHE A 207 7.00 3.54 -29.78
N ASP A 208 6.68 4.10 -28.60
CA ASP A 208 7.26 3.74 -27.31
C ASP A 208 6.23 2.99 -26.45
N LEU A 209 6.69 2.04 -25.65
CA LEU A 209 5.87 1.30 -24.69
C LEU A 209 6.67 1.00 -23.41
N GLY A 210 6.14 1.40 -22.24
CA GLY A 210 6.63 0.92 -20.95
C GLY A 210 6.16 -0.50 -20.64
N LEU A 211 7.02 -1.33 -20.05
CA LEU A 211 6.80 -2.76 -19.83
C LEU A 211 7.06 -3.18 -18.37
N PRO A 212 6.31 -4.17 -17.82
CA PRO A 212 6.34 -4.48 -16.39
C PRO A 212 7.51 -5.38 -15.95
N ARG A 213 8.63 -5.39 -16.70
CA ARG A 213 9.83 -6.18 -16.40
C ARG A 213 9.57 -7.70 -16.26
N ALA A 214 8.58 -8.22 -16.99
CA ALA A 214 8.21 -9.64 -16.97
C ALA A 214 9.38 -10.54 -17.45
N PRO A 215 9.72 -11.64 -16.75
CA PRO A 215 10.84 -12.49 -17.14
C PRO A 215 10.71 -13.07 -18.55
N ILE A 216 9.49 -13.42 -18.95
CA ILE A 216 9.17 -13.97 -20.27
C ILE A 216 8.39 -12.91 -21.07
N THR A 217 9.08 -11.90 -21.59
CA THR A 217 8.49 -10.92 -22.52
C THR A 217 8.72 -11.35 -23.97
N THR A 218 7.67 -11.37 -24.79
CA THR A 218 7.72 -11.68 -26.22
C THR A 218 6.99 -10.60 -27.03
N PHE A 219 7.50 -10.27 -28.22
CA PHE A 219 6.98 -9.21 -29.07
C PHE A 219 6.75 -9.70 -30.51
N ALA A 220 5.52 -9.58 -30.98
CA ALA A 220 5.13 -9.78 -32.38
C ALA A 220 4.51 -8.48 -32.92
N LEU A 221 4.82 -8.13 -34.16
CA LEU A 221 4.30 -6.96 -34.84
C LEU A 221 3.83 -7.33 -36.23
N ASP A 222 2.57 -7.03 -36.52
CA ASP A 222 2.00 -7.03 -37.88
C ASP A 222 2.14 -5.58 -38.44
N PRO A 223 3.17 -5.26 -39.25
CA PRO A 223 3.43 -3.90 -39.75
C PRO A 223 2.42 -3.46 -40.84
N PRO A 224 2.34 -2.16 -41.15
CA PRO A 224 1.34 -1.63 -42.07
C PRO A 224 1.79 -1.83 -43.53
N GLY A 225 1.17 -2.80 -44.21
CA GLY A 225 1.52 -3.20 -45.58
C GLY A 225 2.70 -4.18 -45.63
N GLY A 226 2.65 -5.14 -46.55
CA GLY A 226 3.58 -6.28 -46.61
C GLY A 226 5.03 -5.97 -47.03
N ASP A 227 5.38 -4.69 -47.15
CA ASP A 227 6.61 -4.20 -47.77
C ASP A 227 7.69 -3.76 -46.77
N VAL A 228 7.37 -3.67 -45.46
CA VAL A 228 8.37 -3.43 -44.41
C VAL A 228 9.24 -4.68 -44.27
N LYS A 229 10.55 -4.56 -44.52
CA LYS A 229 11.48 -5.70 -44.45
C LYS A 229 12.10 -5.88 -43.07
N ARG A 230 12.49 -4.78 -42.40
CA ARG A 230 13.23 -4.78 -41.13
C ARG A 230 12.57 -3.84 -40.11
N VAL A 231 12.64 -4.22 -38.83
CA VAL A 231 12.24 -3.42 -37.67
C VAL A 231 13.40 -3.34 -36.70
N THR A 232 13.69 -2.14 -36.19
CA THR A 232 14.66 -1.91 -35.13
C THR A 232 13.94 -1.83 -33.78
N LEU A 233 14.35 -2.69 -32.86
CA LEU A 233 13.87 -2.76 -31.49
C LEU A 233 14.95 -2.19 -30.57
N VAL A 234 14.56 -1.26 -29.71
CA VAL A 234 15.42 -0.66 -28.68
C VAL A 234 14.83 -1.01 -27.32
N THR A 235 15.55 -1.80 -26.52
CA THR A 235 15.10 -2.22 -25.20
C THR A 235 16.01 -1.71 -24.08
N LYS A 236 15.41 -1.41 -22.94
CA LYS A 236 16.13 -1.06 -21.71
C LYS A 236 15.79 -2.09 -20.62
N ALA A 237 16.83 -2.67 -20.01
CA ALA A 237 16.72 -3.54 -18.84
C ALA A 237 17.15 -2.76 -17.57
N PRO A 238 16.62 -3.11 -16.38
CA PRO A 238 16.89 -2.35 -15.15
C PRO A 238 18.38 -2.27 -14.77
N ASP A 239 19.17 -3.31 -15.08
CA ASP A 239 20.61 -3.36 -14.75
C ASP A 239 21.51 -2.84 -15.89
N GLN A 240 20.95 -2.26 -16.97
CA GLN A 240 21.72 -1.76 -18.12
C GLN A 240 21.72 -0.24 -18.23
N ILE A 241 22.93 0.35 -18.17
CA ILE A 241 23.18 1.79 -18.27
C ILE A 241 22.87 2.33 -19.69
N GLN A 242 23.06 1.51 -20.73
CA GLN A 242 22.79 1.88 -22.13
C GLN A 242 21.73 0.95 -22.75
N PRO A 243 20.82 1.47 -23.59
CA PRO A 243 19.76 0.66 -24.20
C PRO A 243 20.31 -0.24 -25.32
N ARG A 244 19.84 -1.49 -25.37
CA ARG A 244 20.23 -2.48 -26.36
C ARG A 244 19.42 -2.28 -27.64
N ARG A 245 20.11 -2.13 -28.78
CA ARG A 245 19.49 -2.05 -30.12
C ARG A 245 19.61 -3.39 -30.85
N THR A 246 18.51 -3.86 -31.43
CA THR A 246 18.46 -5.11 -32.22
C THR A 246 17.60 -4.87 -33.46
N THR A 247 18.13 -5.11 -34.66
CA THR A 247 17.34 -5.07 -35.91
C THR A 247 16.93 -6.49 -36.28
N VAL A 248 15.65 -6.69 -36.59
CA VAL A 248 15.02 -8.00 -36.84
C VAL A 248 14.22 -7.93 -38.15
N ASP A 249 14.23 -9.01 -38.93
CA ASP A 249 13.42 -9.11 -40.15
C ASP A 249 11.93 -9.33 -39.81
N VAL A 250 11.04 -8.68 -40.57
CA VAL A 250 9.57 -8.76 -40.34
C VAL A 250 9.04 -10.19 -40.44
N LYS A 251 9.69 -11.06 -41.21
CA LYS A 251 9.33 -12.49 -41.32
C LYS A 251 9.57 -13.29 -40.03
N GLU A 252 10.41 -12.78 -39.12
CA GLU A 252 10.69 -13.36 -37.80
C GLU A 252 9.80 -12.73 -36.70
N LEU A 253 9.25 -11.53 -36.96
CA LEU A 253 8.30 -10.83 -36.10
C LEU A 253 6.83 -11.22 -36.36
N ALA A 254 6.51 -11.69 -37.56
CA ALA A 254 5.16 -12.10 -37.97
C ALA A 254 4.78 -13.47 -37.38
N ALA A 255 3.71 -13.49 -36.58
CA ALA A 255 3.30 -14.67 -35.83
C ALA A 255 2.71 -15.79 -36.74
N LYS A 256 3.53 -16.77 -37.12
CA LYS A 256 3.07 -18.04 -37.71
C LYS A 256 2.50 -18.95 -36.61
N GLY A 257 1.19 -19.19 -36.64
CA GLY A 257 0.53 -20.33 -36.00
C GLY A 257 0.99 -20.71 -34.58
N SER A 258 0.56 -19.94 -33.57
CA SER A 258 0.73 -20.21 -32.12
C SER A 258 2.15 -20.15 -31.53
N GLU A 259 3.22 -20.00 -32.32
CA GLU A 259 4.56 -19.75 -31.77
C GLU A 259 4.80 -18.26 -31.49
N THR A 260 5.53 -18.00 -30.40
CA THR A 260 5.76 -16.68 -29.79
C THR A 260 6.68 -15.81 -30.64
N GLY A 261 6.38 -14.51 -30.72
CA GLY A 261 7.28 -13.51 -31.31
C GLY A 261 8.61 -13.36 -30.56
N VAL A 262 9.44 -12.44 -31.03
CA VAL A 262 10.83 -12.21 -30.56
C VAL A 262 10.88 -12.08 -29.04
N ALA A 263 11.71 -12.91 -28.39
CA ALA A 263 11.90 -12.87 -26.95
C ALA A 263 12.76 -11.66 -26.54
N LEU A 264 12.23 -10.79 -25.68
CA LEU A 264 12.88 -9.57 -25.20
C LEU A 264 13.48 -9.72 -23.79
N GLY A 265 12.97 -10.67 -22.99
CA GLY A 265 13.38 -10.87 -21.58
C GLY A 265 12.81 -9.82 -20.63
N ALA A 266 13.44 -9.65 -19.45
CA ALA A 266 12.99 -8.70 -18.42
C ALA A 266 13.37 -7.25 -18.78
N VAL A 267 12.52 -6.58 -19.58
CA VAL A 267 12.71 -5.20 -20.05
C VAL A 267 11.69 -4.24 -19.47
N GLU A 268 12.12 -2.99 -19.24
CA GLU A 268 11.33 -1.89 -18.67
C GLU A 268 10.72 -0.99 -19.74
N SER A 269 11.38 -0.84 -20.89
CA SER A 269 10.86 -0.08 -22.02
C SER A 269 11.22 -0.74 -23.34
N LEU A 270 10.29 -0.67 -24.28
CA LEU A 270 10.44 -1.06 -25.67
C LEU A 270 10.13 0.14 -26.57
N GLU A 271 11.12 0.57 -27.34
CA GLU A 271 10.95 1.47 -28.49
C GLU A 271 11.03 0.63 -29.77
N VAL A 272 10.07 0.82 -30.67
CA VAL A 272 9.95 0.07 -31.92
C VAL A 272 10.00 1.07 -33.06
N SER A 273 10.95 0.94 -33.98
CA SER A 273 11.07 1.78 -35.18
C SER A 273 11.24 0.95 -36.45
N TRP A 274 10.76 1.44 -37.58
CA TRP A 274 10.99 0.81 -38.88
C TRP A 274 11.05 1.82 -40.01
N GLU A 275 11.67 1.38 -41.10
CA GLU A 275 11.76 2.10 -42.36
C GLU A 275 10.43 1.92 -43.13
N PRO A 276 9.74 3.01 -43.53
CA PRO A 276 8.47 2.90 -44.23
C PRO A 276 8.64 2.27 -45.62
N PRO A 277 7.63 1.55 -46.12
CA PRO A 277 7.77 0.83 -47.38
C PRO A 277 7.89 1.77 -48.59
N ALA A 278 8.64 1.32 -49.60
CA ALA A 278 9.00 2.10 -50.79
C ALA A 278 7.82 2.53 -51.69
N ALA A 279 6.60 2.09 -51.39
CA ALA A 279 5.37 2.57 -52.05
C ALA A 279 4.89 3.95 -51.54
N VAL A 280 5.48 4.49 -50.46
CA VAL A 280 5.10 5.81 -49.90
C VAL A 280 6.29 6.76 -49.75
N ALA A 281 7.52 6.25 -49.65
CA ALA A 281 8.72 7.03 -49.90
C ALA A 281 9.06 7.06 -51.40
N GLN A 282 8.16 7.58 -52.25
CA GLN A 282 8.65 8.13 -53.52
C GLN A 282 9.56 9.33 -53.16
N PRO A 283 10.55 9.69 -53.99
CA PRO A 283 11.22 10.98 -53.83
C PRO A 283 10.17 12.09 -53.72
N VAL A 284 10.43 13.11 -52.90
CA VAL A 284 9.44 14.15 -52.52
C VAL A 284 8.86 14.90 -53.74
N ASP A 285 9.52 14.79 -54.89
CA ASP A 285 9.13 15.36 -56.18
C ASP A 285 8.18 14.48 -57.04
N GLN A 286 7.94 13.22 -56.67
CA GLN A 286 7.02 12.31 -57.39
C GLN A 286 5.63 12.19 -56.74
N VAL A 287 5.51 12.34 -55.42
CA VAL A 287 4.20 12.36 -54.74
C VAL A 287 3.58 13.76 -54.88
N GLN A 288 2.30 13.83 -55.29
CA GLN A 288 1.54 15.08 -55.23
C GLN A 288 1.29 15.47 -53.76
N ASN A 289 1.87 16.58 -53.32
CA ASN A 289 1.72 17.16 -51.98
C ASN A 289 1.41 18.65 -52.06
N ALA A 290 0.78 19.20 -51.02
CA ALA A 290 0.52 20.64 -50.89
C ALA A 290 0.95 21.16 -49.52
N ASP A 291 1.48 22.38 -49.49
CA ASP A 291 1.78 23.14 -48.27
C ASP A 291 0.97 24.45 -48.29
N ILE A 292 0.10 24.65 -47.29
CA ILE A 292 -1.00 25.63 -47.29
C ILE A 292 -0.82 26.60 -46.10
N ASP A 293 -0.30 27.79 -46.37
CA ASP A 293 -0.18 28.86 -45.38
C ASP A 293 -1.38 29.81 -45.48
N VAL A 294 -2.34 29.68 -44.57
CA VAL A 294 -3.53 30.54 -44.47
C VAL A 294 -3.29 31.65 -43.45
N THR A 295 -3.34 32.90 -43.89
CA THR A 295 -3.41 34.08 -43.02
C THR A 295 -4.84 34.61 -43.01
N VAL A 296 -5.43 34.71 -41.83
CA VAL A 296 -6.77 35.29 -41.63
C VAL A 296 -6.63 36.62 -40.89
N LEU A 297 -7.16 37.69 -41.48
CA LEU A 297 -7.26 39.00 -40.87
C LEU A 297 -8.74 39.31 -40.57
N LEU A 298 -9.06 39.44 -39.29
CA LEU A 298 -10.38 39.88 -38.83
C LEU A 298 -10.36 41.39 -38.60
N THR A 299 -11.22 42.10 -39.32
CA THR A 299 -11.49 43.53 -39.11
C THR A 299 -12.93 43.73 -38.62
N ASP A 300 -13.31 44.98 -38.36
CA ASP A 300 -14.68 45.29 -37.93
C ASP A 300 -15.71 45.11 -39.05
N GLY A 301 -15.33 45.35 -40.31
CA GLY A 301 -16.23 45.24 -41.47
C GLY A 301 -16.18 43.89 -42.21
N PHE A 302 -15.03 43.24 -42.25
CA PHE A 302 -14.81 42.03 -43.06
C PHE A 302 -13.80 41.06 -42.45
N VAL A 303 -13.91 39.80 -42.87
CA VAL A 303 -12.90 38.76 -42.65
C VAL A 303 -12.21 38.50 -43.99
N GLU A 304 -10.90 38.73 -44.04
CA GLU A 304 -10.05 38.38 -45.18
C GLU A 304 -9.27 37.11 -44.86
N SER A 305 -9.33 36.12 -45.74
CA SER A 305 -8.54 34.90 -45.66
C SER A 305 -7.70 34.77 -46.92
N THR A 306 -6.38 34.80 -46.74
CA THR A 306 -5.40 34.65 -47.81
C THR A 306 -4.65 33.33 -47.61
N ALA A 307 -4.89 32.35 -48.48
CA ALA A 307 -4.20 31.07 -48.49
C ALA A 307 -3.12 31.05 -49.59
N LYS A 308 -1.87 30.85 -49.19
CA LYS A 308 -0.74 30.63 -50.12
C LYS A 308 -0.45 29.14 -50.17
N ILE A 309 -0.55 28.56 -51.37
CA ILE A 309 -0.49 27.13 -51.58
C ILE A 309 0.70 26.80 -52.49
N LYS A 310 1.65 26.04 -51.96
CA LYS A 310 2.80 25.49 -52.69
C LYS A 310 2.47 24.05 -53.04
N VAL A 311 2.35 23.74 -54.33
CA VAL A 311 2.14 22.38 -54.83
C VAL A 311 3.46 21.75 -55.24
N ARG A 312 3.61 20.44 -55.02
CA ARG A 312 4.79 19.66 -55.46
C ARG A 312 4.34 18.32 -55.99
N GLY A 313 4.87 17.92 -57.14
CA GLY A 313 4.56 16.65 -57.79
C GLY A 313 4.47 16.77 -59.32
N PRO A 314 4.27 15.65 -60.03
CA PRO A 314 4.34 15.59 -61.49
C PRO A 314 3.06 16.02 -62.22
N ALA A 315 2.02 16.50 -61.52
CA ALA A 315 0.76 16.90 -62.13
C ALA A 315 0.88 18.21 -62.93
N ARG A 316 0.27 18.22 -64.12
CA ARG A 316 0.08 19.43 -64.92
C ARG A 316 -1.24 20.13 -64.61
N GLU A 317 -2.30 19.37 -64.31
CA GLU A 317 -3.59 19.87 -63.84
C GLU A 317 -3.68 19.67 -62.33
N TRP A 318 -3.91 20.75 -61.58
CA TRP A 318 -4.15 20.75 -60.14
C TRP A 318 -5.58 21.17 -59.84
N LYS A 319 -6.25 20.48 -58.91
CA LYS A 319 -7.62 20.79 -58.48
C LYS A 319 -7.60 21.35 -57.06
N LEU A 320 -8.31 22.46 -56.84
CA LEU A 320 -8.31 23.19 -55.57
C LEU A 320 -9.74 23.49 -55.11
N VAL A 321 -10.07 23.08 -53.89
CA VAL A 321 -11.29 23.49 -53.19
C VAL A 321 -11.05 24.84 -52.52
N ALA A 322 -11.73 25.87 -53.04
CA ALA A 322 -11.73 27.23 -52.50
C ALA A 322 -13.05 27.92 -52.86
N PRO A 323 -13.65 28.77 -52.00
CA PRO A 323 -14.96 29.39 -52.23
C PRO A 323 -15.14 29.93 -53.66
N ALA A 324 -16.33 29.80 -54.24
CA ALA A 324 -16.61 30.29 -55.60
C ALA A 324 -16.53 31.84 -55.73
N SER A 325 -16.50 32.56 -54.59
CA SER A 325 -16.24 33.99 -54.46
C SER A 325 -14.75 34.34 -54.26
N ALA A 326 -13.85 33.36 -54.22
CA ALA A 326 -12.41 33.60 -54.11
C ALA A 326 -11.84 34.24 -55.38
N ASP A 327 -10.80 35.04 -55.19
CA ASP A 327 -9.85 35.40 -56.24
C ASP A 327 -8.66 34.42 -56.18
N VAL A 328 -8.23 33.90 -57.33
CA VAL A 328 -7.22 32.83 -57.43
C VAL A 328 -6.18 33.24 -58.47
N SER A 329 -4.98 33.60 -58.00
CA SER A 329 -3.82 33.91 -58.84
C SER A 329 -2.75 32.82 -58.73
N VAL A 330 -1.89 32.71 -59.75
CA VAL A 330 -0.78 31.75 -59.78
C VAL A 330 0.49 32.49 -60.20
N ASP A 331 1.37 32.72 -59.24
CA ASP A 331 2.58 33.54 -59.38
C ASP A 331 3.82 32.65 -59.45
N ARG A 332 4.82 33.06 -60.23
CA ARG A 332 6.09 32.33 -60.36
C ARG A 332 7.00 32.63 -59.16
N VAL A 333 7.61 31.60 -58.58
CA VAL A 333 8.65 31.75 -57.56
C VAL A 333 9.90 32.34 -58.21
N ALA A 334 10.40 33.46 -57.68
CA ALA A 334 11.58 34.13 -58.23
C ALA A 334 12.84 33.28 -58.06
N VAL A 335 13.45 32.88 -59.18
CA VAL A 335 14.73 32.16 -59.25
C VAL A 335 15.73 33.00 -60.04
N VAL A 336 17.00 32.98 -59.62
CA VAL A 336 18.09 33.90 -60.07
C VAL A 336 18.63 33.56 -61.49
N SER A 337 17.80 33.00 -62.38
CA SER A 337 18.20 32.63 -63.74
C SER A 337 17.04 32.82 -64.72
N ASP A 338 17.19 33.80 -65.62
CA ASP A 338 16.10 34.40 -66.40
C ASP A 338 15.74 33.63 -67.69
N THR A 339 15.74 32.30 -67.61
CA THR A 339 15.36 31.39 -68.70
C THR A 339 14.26 30.46 -68.23
N GLY A 340 13.00 30.84 -68.49
CA GLY A 340 11.83 30.01 -68.22
C GLY A 340 10.72 30.23 -69.26
N PRO A 341 9.67 29.39 -69.25
CA PRO A 341 8.61 29.45 -70.24
C PRO A 341 7.81 30.78 -70.15
N THR A 342 7.57 31.39 -71.30
CA THR A 342 6.86 32.67 -71.46
C THR A 342 5.34 32.58 -71.33
N GLN A 343 4.79 31.38 -71.18
CA GLN A 343 3.35 31.13 -71.10
C GLN A 343 2.89 31.11 -69.63
N GLN A 344 1.77 31.79 -69.31
CA GLN A 344 1.20 31.81 -67.97
C GLN A 344 0.30 30.58 -67.70
N PRO A 345 0.10 30.16 -66.43
CA PRO A 345 -0.84 29.10 -66.06
C PRO A 345 -2.29 29.48 -66.38
N VAL A 346 -3.11 28.48 -66.73
CA VAL A 346 -4.55 28.68 -66.99
C VAL A 346 -5.34 28.32 -65.73
N VAL A 347 -6.09 29.28 -65.19
CA VAL A 347 -6.98 29.08 -64.03
C VAL A 347 -8.43 29.04 -64.52
N SER A 348 -9.14 27.96 -64.20
CA SER A 348 -10.57 27.80 -64.52
C SER A 348 -11.43 27.82 -63.24
N LYS A 349 -12.49 28.63 -63.29
CA LYS A 349 -13.41 28.86 -62.18
C LYS A 349 -14.44 27.72 -62.05
N PRO A 350 -14.89 27.34 -60.84
CA PRO A 350 -15.93 26.32 -60.66
C PRO A 350 -17.25 26.74 -61.34
N GLY A 351 -17.86 25.82 -62.08
CA GLY A 351 -19.18 26.03 -62.71
C GLY A 351 -20.39 25.83 -61.78
N ASP A 352 -20.20 25.22 -60.61
CA ASP A 352 -21.24 24.95 -59.60
C ASP A 352 -20.78 25.50 -58.23
N PRO A 353 -21.48 26.48 -57.63
CA PRO A 353 -21.14 27.01 -56.30
C PRO A 353 -21.11 25.97 -55.18
N ASN A 354 -21.86 24.86 -55.32
CA ASN A 354 -21.91 23.80 -54.32
C ASN A 354 -20.74 22.79 -54.45
N LYS A 355 -20.02 22.82 -55.58
CA LYS A 355 -18.82 22.02 -55.85
C LYS A 355 -17.66 22.95 -56.22
N PRO A 356 -17.11 23.71 -55.24
CA PRO A 356 -16.21 24.82 -55.50
C PRO A 356 -14.77 24.34 -55.80
N ALA A 357 -14.61 23.53 -56.85
CA ALA A 357 -13.35 22.97 -57.32
C ALA A 357 -12.82 23.76 -58.53
N TRP A 358 -11.77 24.54 -58.30
CA TRP A 358 -11.00 25.26 -59.31
C TRP A 358 -10.01 24.30 -59.98
N LYS A 359 -9.74 24.45 -61.28
CA LYS A 359 -8.64 23.72 -61.94
C LYS A 359 -7.57 24.68 -62.41
N ILE A 360 -6.31 24.31 -62.23
CA ILE A 360 -5.13 25.09 -62.56
C ILE A 360 -4.23 24.23 -63.47
N GLU A 361 -4.04 24.65 -64.71
CA GLU A 361 -3.19 23.99 -65.70
C GLU A 361 -1.86 24.72 -65.83
N LEU A 362 -0.76 24.02 -65.53
CA LEU A 362 0.59 24.56 -65.55
C LEU A 362 1.23 24.50 -66.96
N PRO A 363 2.02 25.51 -67.37
CA PRO A 363 2.67 25.54 -68.68
C PRO A 363 3.61 24.36 -68.93
N SER A 364 3.60 23.86 -70.17
CA SER A 364 4.52 22.78 -70.60
C SER A 364 5.98 23.24 -70.49
N GLY A 365 6.79 22.48 -69.74
CA GLY A 365 8.20 22.80 -69.47
C GLY A 365 8.44 23.55 -68.15
N SER A 366 7.42 23.82 -67.35
CA SER A 366 7.56 24.24 -65.95
C SER A 366 7.33 23.09 -64.96
N THR A 367 7.85 23.20 -63.74
CA THR A 367 7.58 22.27 -62.64
C THR A 367 6.59 22.87 -61.65
N ALA A 368 5.87 22.04 -60.90
CA ALA A 368 4.90 22.52 -59.89
C ALA A 368 5.56 23.37 -58.79
N ALA A 369 6.85 23.14 -58.49
CA ALA A 369 7.61 23.89 -57.50
C ALA A 369 7.98 25.32 -57.94
N ASP A 370 7.87 25.63 -59.23
CA ASP A 370 8.13 26.98 -59.78
C ASP A 370 6.98 27.96 -59.53
N TRP A 371 5.85 27.51 -58.98
CA TRP A 371 4.62 28.30 -58.86
C TRP A 371 4.05 28.30 -57.44
N ILE A 372 3.46 29.43 -57.03
CA ILE A 372 2.66 29.58 -55.81
C ILE A 372 1.25 29.97 -56.23
N ILE A 373 0.25 29.25 -55.73
CA ILE A 373 -1.15 29.57 -55.92
C ILE A 373 -1.58 30.44 -54.73
N THR A 374 -2.06 31.65 -54.99
CA THR A 374 -2.59 32.55 -53.97
C THR A 374 -4.10 32.64 -54.09
N VAL A 375 -4.81 32.33 -53.01
CA VAL A 375 -6.27 32.42 -52.92
C VAL A 375 -6.65 33.49 -51.92
N VAL A 376 -7.41 34.49 -52.34
CA VAL A 376 -7.92 35.55 -51.45
C VAL A 376 -9.43 35.47 -51.37
N VAL A 377 -9.97 35.40 -50.15
CA VAL A 377 -11.40 35.39 -49.88
C VAL A 377 -11.74 36.53 -48.93
N ARG A 378 -12.65 37.42 -49.35
CA ARG A 378 -13.21 38.48 -48.51
C ARG A 378 -14.68 38.18 -48.21
N GLN A 379 -15.03 38.12 -46.94
CA GLN A 379 -16.40 37.93 -46.46
C GLN A 379 -16.84 39.11 -45.60
N ALA A 380 -18.04 39.63 -45.83
CA ALA A 380 -18.62 40.67 -44.98
C ALA A 380 -18.95 40.10 -43.59
N ARG A 381 -18.57 40.81 -42.53
CA ARG A 381 -18.85 40.39 -41.15
C ARG A 381 -20.34 40.65 -40.83
N PRO A 382 -21.09 39.69 -40.27
CA PRO A 382 -22.49 39.92 -39.89
C PRO A 382 -22.58 41.01 -38.81
N LYS A 383 -23.51 41.96 -38.96
CA LYS A 383 -23.70 43.06 -38.00
C LYS A 383 -24.12 42.50 -36.64
N THR A 384 -23.40 42.90 -35.59
CA THR A 384 -23.65 42.49 -34.19
C THR A 384 -24.91 43.16 -33.63
N GLY A 385 -26.06 42.50 -33.79
CA GLY A 385 -27.35 42.92 -33.25
C GLY A 385 -27.94 41.99 -32.18
N THR A 386 -27.21 40.95 -31.76
CA THR A 386 -27.67 39.94 -30.80
C THR A 386 -26.58 39.57 -29.80
N THR A 387 -26.97 38.97 -28.66
CA THR A 387 -26.12 38.61 -27.51
C THR A 387 -25.06 37.52 -27.76
N LYS A 388 -24.79 37.18 -29.02
CA LYS A 388 -23.85 36.12 -29.42
C LYS A 388 -23.00 36.60 -30.59
N ALA A 389 -21.68 36.59 -30.44
CA ALA A 389 -20.77 36.93 -31.53
C ALA A 389 -20.98 35.98 -32.73
N PRO A 390 -21.14 36.51 -33.97
CA PRO A 390 -21.35 35.68 -35.14
C PRO A 390 -20.08 34.90 -35.51
N ALA A 391 -20.21 33.58 -35.63
CA ALA A 391 -19.11 32.71 -36.04
C ALA A 391 -18.81 32.91 -37.53
N SER A 392 -17.55 33.22 -37.86
CA SER A 392 -17.09 33.43 -39.23
C SER A 392 -16.37 32.16 -39.74
N PRO A 393 -16.80 31.56 -40.87
CA PRO A 393 -16.18 30.38 -41.46
C PRO A 393 -14.94 30.72 -42.28
N ILE A 394 -13.84 30.01 -42.03
CA ILE A 394 -12.56 30.16 -42.75
C ILE A 394 -12.37 28.97 -43.71
N GLY A 395 -12.18 29.25 -44.99
CA GLY A 395 -12.09 28.24 -46.04
C GLY A 395 -13.46 27.87 -46.64
N PRO A 396 -13.60 26.68 -47.28
CA PRO A 396 -12.58 25.62 -47.44
C PRO A 396 -11.30 26.10 -48.13
N PHE A 397 -10.15 25.54 -47.74
CA PHE A 397 -8.92 25.58 -48.54
C PHE A 397 -8.30 24.19 -48.50
N ALA A 398 -8.40 23.44 -49.60
CA ALA A 398 -7.84 22.10 -49.70
C ALA A 398 -7.52 21.77 -51.16
N VAL A 399 -6.35 21.21 -51.44
CA VAL A 399 -6.05 20.64 -52.78
C VAL A 399 -6.78 19.28 -52.89
N LEU A 400 -7.06 18.79 -54.10
CA LEU A 400 -7.58 17.42 -54.31
C LEU A 400 -6.51 16.53 -54.93
N ASP A 401 -6.72 15.22 -54.84
CA ASP A 401 -5.83 14.18 -55.39
C ASP A 401 -4.38 14.17 -54.85
N VAL A 402 -4.09 14.94 -53.79
CA VAL A 402 -2.78 14.95 -53.10
C VAL A 402 -2.71 13.93 -51.96
N PHE A 403 -1.51 13.39 -51.72
CA PHE A 403 -1.24 12.40 -50.67
C PHE A 403 -1.17 12.99 -49.26
N LYS A 404 -0.74 14.25 -49.15
CA LYS A 404 -0.63 14.96 -47.86
C LYS A 404 -0.77 16.46 -48.07
N GLN A 405 -1.42 17.11 -47.12
CA GLN A 405 -1.43 18.56 -46.96
C GLN A 405 -0.82 18.93 -45.63
N THR A 406 0.16 19.82 -45.63
CA THR A 406 0.66 20.48 -44.43
C THR A 406 0.37 21.97 -44.51
N GLY A 407 0.57 22.67 -43.40
CA GLY A 407 0.47 24.13 -43.43
C GLY A 407 0.30 24.77 -42.07
N THR A 408 0.07 26.07 -42.11
CA THR A 408 -0.26 26.87 -40.93
C THR A 408 -1.53 27.69 -41.17
N VAL A 409 -2.33 27.87 -40.13
CA VAL A 409 -3.44 28.84 -40.13
C VAL A 409 -3.16 29.86 -39.05
N ASN A 410 -2.82 31.08 -39.46
CA ASN A 410 -2.51 32.20 -38.58
C ASN A 410 -3.69 33.17 -38.57
N VAL A 411 -4.42 33.22 -37.45
CA VAL A 411 -5.57 34.09 -37.26
C VAL A 411 -5.13 35.33 -36.50
N LYS A 412 -5.36 36.52 -37.07
CA LYS A 412 -5.03 37.82 -36.48
C LYS A 412 -6.27 38.71 -36.42
N ALA A 413 -6.37 39.51 -35.37
CA ALA A 413 -7.33 40.60 -35.23
C ALA A 413 -6.65 41.80 -34.54
N GLY A 414 -7.37 42.92 -34.44
CA GLY A 414 -6.95 44.06 -33.63
C GLY A 414 -6.70 43.71 -32.15
N PRO A 415 -6.25 44.69 -31.36
CA PRO A 415 -5.97 44.47 -29.94
C PRO A 415 -7.25 44.10 -29.19
N HIS A 416 -7.09 43.49 -28.01
CA HIS A 416 -8.19 43.18 -27.10
C HIS A 416 -9.29 42.27 -27.70
N THR A 417 -8.94 41.37 -28.62
CA THR A 417 -9.89 40.41 -29.20
C THR A 417 -9.67 39.01 -28.63
N ARG A 418 -10.65 38.48 -27.89
CA ARG A 418 -10.67 37.07 -27.46
C ARG A 418 -11.30 36.22 -28.57
N PHE A 419 -10.56 35.21 -29.02
CA PHE A 419 -11.07 34.21 -29.94
C PHE A 419 -11.67 33.00 -29.24
N VAL A 420 -12.76 32.48 -29.80
CA VAL A 420 -13.27 31.13 -29.59
C VAL A 420 -13.29 30.43 -30.94
N PHE A 421 -12.74 29.21 -31.00
CA PHE A 421 -12.55 28.46 -32.24
C PHE A 421 -13.31 27.14 -32.21
N LYS A 422 -13.86 26.72 -33.35
CA LYS A 422 -14.28 25.33 -33.60
C LYS A 422 -13.62 24.88 -34.89
N HIS A 423 -12.86 23.80 -34.85
CA HIS A 423 -12.07 23.28 -35.96
C HIS A 423 -12.16 21.75 -36.02
N GLY A 424 -11.84 21.18 -37.19
CA GLY A 424 -11.73 19.73 -37.37
C GLY A 424 -10.49 19.13 -36.70
N PRO A 425 -10.34 17.79 -36.73
CA PRO A 425 -9.20 17.08 -36.14
C PRO A 425 -7.85 17.38 -36.81
N ASP A 426 -7.87 17.80 -38.07
CA ASP A 426 -6.70 18.11 -38.93
C ASP A 426 -5.96 19.38 -38.51
N LEU A 427 -6.61 20.24 -37.71
CA LEU A 427 -6.01 21.44 -37.14
C LEU A 427 -5.67 21.21 -35.67
N ARG A 428 -4.41 21.47 -35.32
CA ARG A 428 -3.95 21.49 -33.92
C ARG A 428 -3.47 22.90 -33.58
N ARG A 429 -4.02 23.49 -32.52
CA ARG A 429 -3.55 24.78 -32.00
C ARG A 429 -2.11 24.62 -31.51
N VAL A 430 -1.25 25.58 -31.85
CA VAL A 430 0.16 25.61 -31.44
C VAL A 430 0.40 26.90 -30.65
N GLU A 431 1.32 26.84 -29.69
CA GLU A 431 1.79 28.02 -28.97
C GLU A 431 2.58 28.96 -29.90
N LEU A 432 2.42 30.26 -29.72
CA LEU A 432 3.03 31.26 -30.61
C LEU A 432 4.54 31.37 -30.30
N PRO A 433 5.45 31.25 -31.29
CA PRO A 433 6.89 31.15 -31.00
C PRO A 433 7.57 32.41 -30.43
N ILE A 434 6.90 33.56 -30.42
CA ILE A 434 7.46 34.87 -30.02
C ILE A 434 6.35 35.69 -29.33
N ALA A 435 6.71 36.55 -28.37
CA ALA A 435 5.83 37.61 -27.89
C ALA A 435 5.45 38.54 -29.05
N LEU A 436 4.15 38.60 -29.37
CA LEU A 436 3.61 39.55 -30.34
C LEU A 436 3.72 40.98 -29.79
N ASP A 437 3.74 41.97 -30.69
CA ASP A 437 3.41 43.35 -30.32
C ASP A 437 2.07 43.39 -29.58
N ASP A 438 1.99 44.21 -28.54
CA ASP A 438 0.83 44.26 -27.63
C ASP A 438 -0.49 44.72 -28.30
N ASP A 439 -0.38 45.18 -29.55
CA ASP A 439 -1.45 45.70 -30.41
C ASP A 439 -2.15 44.63 -31.28
N VAL A 440 -1.71 43.37 -31.29
CA VAL A 440 -2.30 42.32 -32.17
C VAL A 440 -2.72 41.08 -31.40
N SER A 441 -4.01 40.75 -31.45
CA SER A 441 -4.52 39.47 -30.95
C SER A 441 -4.32 38.39 -32.02
N ALA A 442 -3.57 37.33 -31.73
CA ALA A 442 -3.35 36.24 -32.70
C ALA A 442 -3.51 34.82 -32.13
N ALA A 443 -3.72 33.86 -33.03
CA ALA A 443 -3.70 32.42 -32.74
C ALA A 443 -3.12 31.65 -33.93
N LEU A 444 -2.27 30.67 -33.64
CA LEU A 444 -1.63 29.81 -34.64
C LEU A 444 -2.15 28.38 -34.55
N PHE A 445 -2.47 27.80 -35.70
CA PHE A 445 -2.78 26.38 -35.85
C PHE A 445 -1.85 25.75 -36.87
N ARG A 446 -1.50 24.49 -36.64
CA ARG A 446 -0.82 23.64 -37.62
C ARG A 446 -1.86 22.79 -38.32
N LEU A 447 -1.91 22.88 -39.64
CA LEU A 447 -2.71 22.01 -40.50
C LEU A 447 -1.90 20.77 -40.84
N THR A 448 -2.51 19.60 -40.72
CA THR A 448 -2.00 18.36 -41.30
C THR A 448 -3.18 17.50 -41.68
N THR A 449 -3.42 17.39 -42.99
CA THR A 449 -4.40 16.51 -43.61
C THR A 449 -3.67 15.43 -44.42
N GLY A 450 -4.23 14.23 -44.44
CA GLY A 450 -3.74 13.06 -45.14
C GLY A 450 -4.13 13.04 -46.62
N PRO A 451 -4.27 11.83 -47.23
CA PRO A 451 -4.60 11.71 -48.64
C PRO A 451 -6.02 12.22 -48.94
N THR A 452 -6.10 13.29 -49.72
CA THR A 452 -7.38 13.86 -50.19
C THR A 452 -7.82 13.18 -51.48
N GLY A 453 -9.05 12.66 -51.50
CA GLY A 453 -9.63 12.07 -52.70
C GLY A 453 -10.08 13.11 -53.75
N ALA A 454 -10.65 12.62 -54.85
CA ALA A 454 -11.13 13.42 -55.97
C ALA A 454 -12.42 14.24 -55.70
N THR A 455 -13.06 14.03 -54.53
CA THR A 455 -14.37 14.62 -54.21
C THR A 455 -14.20 15.91 -53.40
N PRO A 456 -14.70 17.07 -53.88
CA PRO A 456 -14.58 18.33 -53.13
C PRO A 456 -15.44 18.32 -51.86
N VAL A 457 -14.81 18.53 -50.71
CA VAL A 457 -15.49 18.69 -49.42
C VAL A 457 -15.68 20.18 -49.13
N ASN A 458 -16.92 20.66 -49.20
CA ASN A 458 -17.26 22.06 -48.98
C ASN A 458 -17.50 22.35 -47.47
N ALA A 459 -16.46 22.20 -46.65
CA ALA A 459 -16.50 22.46 -45.20
C ALA A 459 -15.39 23.46 -44.81
N PRO A 460 -15.66 24.42 -43.91
CA PRO A 460 -14.63 25.35 -43.45
C PRO A 460 -13.55 24.62 -42.64
N LEU A 461 -12.29 25.05 -42.78
CA LEU A 461 -11.18 24.54 -41.98
C LEU A 461 -11.42 24.78 -40.48
N LEU A 462 -11.83 26.01 -40.16
CA LEU A 462 -12.25 26.41 -38.82
C LEU A 462 -13.36 27.46 -38.88
N THR A 463 -14.08 27.61 -37.79
CA THR A 463 -14.94 28.77 -37.52
C THR A 463 -14.35 29.55 -36.34
N VAL A 464 -14.36 30.87 -36.45
CA VAL A 464 -13.86 31.80 -35.43
C VAL A 464 -14.97 32.72 -34.95
N GLU A 465 -15.17 32.77 -33.64
CA GLU A 465 -15.99 33.75 -32.93
C GLU A 465 -15.02 34.73 -32.24
N ALA A 466 -15.10 36.02 -32.61
CA ALA A 466 -14.22 37.06 -32.11
C ALA A 466 -14.98 38.02 -31.18
N TRP A 467 -14.57 38.07 -29.92
CA TRP A 467 -15.19 38.84 -28.85
C TRP A 467 -14.28 40.02 -28.43
N PRO A 468 -14.79 41.26 -28.33
CA PRO A 468 -14.04 42.33 -27.70
C PRO A 468 -13.88 42.06 -26.20
N VAL A 469 -12.70 42.36 -25.67
CA VAL A 469 -12.38 42.26 -24.24
C VAL A 469 -12.50 43.67 -23.65
N GLU A 470 -13.65 43.96 -23.03
CA GLU A 470 -13.81 45.17 -22.21
C GLU A 470 -12.78 45.20 -21.06
N GLY A 471 -12.35 46.41 -20.69
CA GLY A 471 -11.15 46.67 -19.89
C GLY A 471 -10.99 45.81 -18.63
N ALA A 472 -10.03 44.89 -18.66
CA ALA A 472 -9.66 44.12 -17.50
C ALA A 472 -8.82 44.98 -16.54
N VAL A 473 -9.30 45.18 -15.32
CA VAL A 473 -8.50 45.82 -14.26
C VAL A 473 -7.83 44.72 -13.43
N ARG A 474 -6.51 44.80 -13.17
CA ARG A 474 -5.88 43.90 -12.19
C ARG A 474 -6.04 44.51 -10.81
N VAL A 475 -6.56 43.72 -9.87
CA VAL A 475 -6.72 44.12 -8.47
C VAL A 475 -5.84 43.22 -7.60
N ARG A 476 -5.09 43.82 -6.68
CA ARG A 476 -4.32 43.12 -5.65
C ARG A 476 -4.75 43.62 -4.27
N PRO A 477 -5.64 42.90 -3.57
CA PRO A 477 -6.12 43.32 -2.26
C PRO A 477 -5.28 42.75 -1.12
N VAL A 478 -5.08 43.57 -0.09
CA VAL A 478 -4.45 43.20 1.19
C VAL A 478 -5.45 43.47 2.30
N TYR A 479 -5.92 42.39 2.94
CA TYR A 479 -6.90 42.42 4.01
C TYR A 479 -6.21 42.37 5.37
N LYS A 480 -6.46 43.37 6.22
CA LYS A 480 -6.01 43.42 7.62
C LYS A 480 -7.24 43.30 8.53
N LEU A 481 -7.19 42.33 9.46
CA LEU A 481 -8.25 42.03 10.42
C LEU A 481 -7.70 42.20 11.84
N GLU A 482 -8.37 43.01 12.65
CA GLU A 482 -7.98 43.31 14.05
C GLU A 482 -9.18 43.01 14.97
N LEU A 483 -9.00 42.12 15.96
CA LEU A 483 -10.02 41.82 16.96
C LEU A 483 -10.07 42.93 18.03
N THR A 484 -11.23 43.58 18.14
CA THR A 484 -11.58 44.49 19.24
C THR A 484 -12.47 43.76 20.26
N GLU A 485 -12.80 44.40 21.39
CA GLU A 485 -13.62 43.78 22.45
C GLU A 485 -15.00 43.27 22.01
N ALA A 486 -15.60 43.88 20.97
CA ALA A 486 -16.96 43.57 20.51
C ALA A 486 -17.09 43.35 18.98
N SER A 487 -16.02 43.53 18.21
CA SER A 487 -16.07 43.45 16.74
C SER A 487 -14.72 43.11 16.11
N TRP A 488 -14.73 42.60 14.89
CA TRP A 488 -13.55 42.60 14.02
C TRP A 488 -13.52 43.88 13.19
N LYS A 489 -12.44 44.65 13.31
CA LYS A 489 -12.14 45.75 12.39
C LYS A 489 -11.50 45.16 11.14
N VAL A 490 -12.00 45.55 9.98
CA VAL A 490 -11.60 45.04 8.67
C VAL A 490 -11.11 46.22 7.83
N ARG A 491 -9.91 46.09 7.25
CA ARG A 491 -9.34 47.06 6.29
C ARG A 491 -8.88 46.32 5.03
N ALA A 492 -9.41 46.69 3.88
CA ALA A 492 -8.94 46.24 2.57
C ALA A 492 -8.14 47.35 1.90
N GLU A 493 -6.84 47.12 1.71
CA GLU A 493 -5.96 47.96 0.91
C GLU A 493 -5.91 47.38 -0.51
N ILE A 494 -6.50 48.10 -1.47
CA ILE A 494 -6.83 47.58 -2.81
C ILE A 494 -5.94 48.30 -3.82
N ALA A 495 -4.87 47.63 -4.25
CA ALA A 495 -4.00 48.15 -5.31
C ALA A 495 -4.62 47.83 -6.68
N VAL A 496 -4.93 48.88 -7.44
CA VAL A 496 -5.65 48.81 -8.71
C VAL A 496 -4.70 49.16 -9.84
N LYS A 497 -4.53 48.24 -10.81
CA LYS A 497 -3.72 48.47 -12.02
C LYS A 497 -4.56 48.26 -13.27
N PRO A 498 -4.92 49.32 -14.01
CA PRO A 498 -5.51 49.21 -15.34
C PRO A 498 -4.67 48.33 -16.27
N ILE A 499 -5.29 47.41 -17.02
CA ILE A 499 -4.59 46.62 -18.04
C ILE A 499 -4.99 47.13 -19.42
N ARG A 500 -4.08 47.86 -20.07
CA ARG A 500 -4.15 48.34 -21.48
C ARG A 500 -5.27 49.33 -21.81
N THR A 501 -6.28 49.51 -20.96
CA THR A 501 -7.37 50.49 -21.11
C THR A 501 -7.26 51.62 -20.09
N GLU A 502 -7.79 52.79 -20.43
CA GLU A 502 -8.09 53.83 -19.44
C GLU A 502 -9.30 53.43 -18.59
N VAL A 503 -9.26 53.80 -17.32
CA VAL A 503 -10.35 53.57 -16.37
C VAL A 503 -10.80 54.94 -15.85
N ASP A 504 -12.11 55.18 -15.83
CA ASP A 504 -12.78 56.37 -15.30
C ASP A 504 -13.52 56.06 -13.98
N ALA A 505 -14.07 54.86 -13.85
CA ALA A 505 -14.66 54.35 -12.62
C ALA A 505 -14.47 52.83 -12.46
N ILE A 506 -14.44 52.38 -11.20
CA ILE A 506 -14.53 50.96 -10.82
C ILE A 506 -15.69 50.74 -9.84
N THR A 507 -16.28 49.54 -9.87
CA THR A 507 -17.29 49.13 -8.89
C THR A 507 -16.73 48.00 -8.04
N ILE A 508 -16.81 48.15 -6.72
CA ILE A 508 -16.36 47.17 -5.73
C ILE A 508 -17.58 46.73 -4.93
N ASN A 509 -17.94 45.45 -4.98
CA ASN A 509 -19.07 44.93 -4.21
C ASN A 509 -18.59 44.57 -2.81
N VAL A 510 -18.88 45.40 -1.82
CA VAL A 510 -18.52 45.17 -0.42
C VAL A 510 -19.61 44.35 0.28
N PRO A 511 -19.31 43.39 1.17
CA PRO A 511 -20.36 42.64 1.87
C PRO A 511 -21.19 43.55 2.78
N ALA A 512 -22.52 43.37 2.78
CA ALA A 512 -23.44 44.14 3.62
C ALA A 512 -23.25 43.94 5.14
N GLU A 513 -22.45 42.94 5.54
CA GLU A 513 -22.04 42.70 6.93
C GLU A 513 -21.03 43.74 7.45
N TRP A 514 -20.33 44.47 6.57
CA TRP A 514 -19.38 45.52 6.93
C TRP A 514 -20.12 46.78 7.39
N ARG A 515 -20.14 47.05 8.70
CA ARG A 515 -20.78 48.21 9.32
C ARG A 515 -19.78 49.38 9.43
N GLY A 516 -20.29 50.60 9.25
CA GLY A 516 -19.46 51.81 9.31
C GLY A 516 -18.42 51.83 8.18
N LEU A 517 -18.87 51.67 6.94
CA LEU A 517 -17.99 51.61 5.78
C LEU A 517 -17.36 52.98 5.51
N GLU A 518 -16.05 53.06 5.70
CA GLU A 518 -15.20 54.22 5.43
C GLU A 518 -14.34 53.95 4.19
N SER A 519 -14.01 55.00 3.44
CA SER A 519 -13.15 54.94 2.26
C SER A 519 -12.05 55.99 2.32
N GLU A 520 -10.81 55.57 2.15
CA GLU A 520 -9.62 56.41 2.12
C GLU A 520 -8.92 56.21 0.77
N PHE A 521 -8.57 57.32 0.12
CA PHE A 521 -7.99 57.34 -1.22
C PHE A 521 -7.23 58.66 -1.43
N ASP A 522 -6.35 58.68 -2.43
CA ASP A 522 -5.64 59.89 -2.85
C ASP A 522 -6.58 60.79 -3.70
N PRO A 523 -6.86 62.04 -3.26
CA PRO A 523 -7.80 62.93 -3.95
C PRO A 523 -7.28 63.46 -5.29
N GLU A 524 -5.98 63.37 -5.58
CA GLU A 524 -5.44 63.76 -6.89
C GLU A 524 -5.79 62.74 -7.98
N THR A 525 -5.99 61.47 -7.61
CA THR A 525 -6.31 60.36 -8.53
C THR A 525 -7.78 59.91 -8.43
N VAL A 526 -8.38 59.94 -7.24
CA VAL A 526 -9.76 59.47 -6.98
C VAL A 526 -10.65 60.65 -6.57
N GLN A 527 -11.69 60.93 -7.36
CA GLN A 527 -12.63 62.02 -7.11
C GLN A 527 -13.63 61.71 -5.99
N SER A 528 -14.16 60.47 -5.97
CA SER A 528 -15.15 60.04 -4.98
C SER A 528 -15.26 58.53 -4.91
N ALA A 529 -15.50 58.00 -3.70
CA ALA A 529 -16.02 56.65 -3.51
C ALA A 529 -17.41 56.76 -2.86
N SER A 530 -18.45 56.39 -3.60
CA SER A 530 -19.84 56.48 -3.13
C SER A 530 -20.46 55.09 -2.97
N PRO A 531 -20.96 54.71 -1.78
CA PRO A 531 -21.75 53.48 -1.62
C PRO A 531 -23.11 53.63 -2.31
N GLY A 532 -23.46 52.66 -3.14
CA GLY A 532 -24.76 52.54 -3.79
C GLY A 532 -25.82 51.92 -2.88
N LYS A 533 -27.00 51.65 -3.46
CA LYS A 533 -28.07 50.94 -2.77
C LYS A 533 -27.65 49.49 -2.49
N VAL A 534 -28.01 48.96 -1.32
CA VAL A 534 -27.75 47.55 -0.97
C VAL A 534 -28.48 46.61 -1.95
N GLU A 535 -27.73 45.69 -2.56
CA GLU A 535 -28.18 44.67 -3.49
C GLU A 535 -27.96 43.28 -2.90
N GLY A 536 -28.97 42.78 -2.19
CA GLY A 536 -28.92 41.48 -1.52
C GLY A 536 -27.86 41.46 -0.42
N ALA A 537 -26.82 40.63 -0.58
CA ALA A 537 -25.71 40.51 0.36
C ALA A 537 -24.58 41.54 0.13
N TRP A 538 -24.70 42.42 -0.88
CA TRP A 538 -23.65 43.31 -1.34
C TRP A 538 -24.05 44.79 -1.29
N VAL A 539 -23.06 45.66 -1.08
CA VAL A 539 -23.15 47.11 -1.22
C VAL A 539 -22.17 47.50 -2.33
N PRO A 540 -22.64 47.88 -3.53
CA PRO A 540 -21.77 48.29 -4.63
C PRO A 540 -21.20 49.68 -4.34
N VAL A 541 -19.90 49.77 -4.11
CA VAL A 541 -19.16 51.03 -3.97
C VAL A 541 -18.61 51.42 -5.34
N THR A 542 -19.06 52.56 -5.85
CA THR A 542 -18.50 53.12 -7.10
C THR A 542 -17.40 54.09 -6.75
N VAL A 543 -16.18 53.79 -7.19
CA VAL A 543 -15.02 54.67 -7.09
C VAL A 543 -14.84 55.36 -8.44
N ARG A 544 -14.98 56.68 -8.48
CA ARG A 544 -14.76 57.52 -9.67
C ARG A 544 -13.41 58.19 -9.59
N LEU A 545 -12.66 58.16 -10.68
CA LEU A 545 -11.35 58.78 -10.80
C LEU A 545 -11.48 60.24 -11.25
N ALA A 546 -10.52 61.08 -10.85
CA ALA A 546 -10.52 62.51 -11.20
C ALA A 546 -10.38 62.74 -12.71
N ASN A 547 -9.62 61.87 -13.37
CA ASN A 547 -9.50 61.78 -14.83
C ASN A 547 -9.38 60.30 -15.23
N ALA A 548 -9.72 59.97 -16.47
CA ALA A 548 -9.48 58.64 -17.01
C ALA A 548 -7.96 58.34 -17.04
N THR A 549 -7.52 57.22 -16.47
CA THR A 549 -6.08 56.94 -16.30
C THR A 549 -5.68 55.49 -16.59
N LYS A 550 -4.41 55.31 -17.01
CA LYS A 550 -3.72 54.02 -17.14
C LYS A 550 -2.75 53.74 -15.98
N LEU A 551 -2.51 54.73 -15.12
CA LEU A 551 -1.59 54.60 -13.99
C LEU A 551 -2.23 53.76 -12.87
N PRO A 552 -1.42 53.02 -12.09
CA PRO A 552 -1.93 52.32 -10.92
C PRO A 552 -2.31 53.31 -9.81
N PHE A 553 -3.36 52.99 -9.07
CA PHE A 553 -3.83 53.77 -7.92
C PHE A 553 -4.27 52.84 -6.79
N ASN A 554 -4.44 53.38 -5.57
CA ASN A 554 -4.84 52.60 -4.41
C ASN A 554 -6.19 53.11 -3.87
N VAL A 555 -7.02 52.19 -3.39
CA VAL A 555 -8.25 52.49 -2.64
C VAL A 555 -8.22 51.70 -1.35
N VAL A 556 -8.54 52.34 -0.23
CA VAL A 556 -8.66 51.69 1.07
C VAL A 556 -10.13 51.70 1.48
N LEU A 557 -10.66 50.53 1.85
CA LEU A 557 -12.01 50.38 2.40
C LEU A 557 -11.90 49.81 3.81
N ALA A 558 -12.54 50.44 4.79
CA ALA A 558 -12.54 50.02 6.18
C ALA A 558 -13.96 49.83 6.72
N GLY A 559 -14.14 48.92 7.66
CA GLY A 559 -15.43 48.68 8.32
C GLY A 559 -15.30 47.74 9.51
N THR A 560 -16.43 47.40 10.12
CA THR A 560 -16.50 46.54 11.32
C THR A 560 -17.51 45.40 11.15
N ILE A 561 -17.20 44.22 11.68
CA ILE A 561 -18.08 43.05 11.71
C ILE A 561 -18.33 42.70 13.18
N ALA A 562 -19.61 42.73 13.59
CA ALA A 562 -20.00 42.50 14.97
C ALA A 562 -19.77 41.03 15.39
N VAL A 563 -19.27 40.83 16.60
CA VAL A 563 -19.08 39.51 17.21
C VAL A 563 -20.12 39.33 18.33
N PRO A 564 -20.83 38.18 18.40
CA PRO A 564 -21.73 37.90 19.53
C PRO A 564 -20.96 37.91 20.87
N SER A 565 -21.59 38.38 21.95
CA SER A 565 -20.96 38.41 23.27
C SER A 565 -20.53 37.00 23.71
N GLY A 566 -19.24 36.84 24.03
CA GLY A 566 -18.65 35.54 24.35
C GLY A 566 -18.32 34.64 23.14
N GLY A 567 -18.55 35.11 21.92
CA GLY A 567 -18.17 34.43 20.68
C GLY A 567 -16.66 34.19 20.60
N ARG A 568 -16.28 33.00 20.12
CA ARG A 568 -14.89 32.58 19.86
C ARG A 568 -14.64 32.21 18.39
N GLU A 569 -15.63 32.40 17.53
CA GLU A 569 -15.56 32.09 16.12
C GLU A 569 -16.30 33.18 15.31
N VAL A 570 -15.78 33.49 14.12
CA VAL A 570 -16.44 34.36 13.13
C VAL A 570 -16.12 33.89 11.72
N THR A 571 -17.02 34.14 10.78
CA THR A 571 -16.70 34.12 9.35
C THR A 571 -16.79 35.54 8.80
N ILE A 572 -15.72 36.01 8.18
CA ILE A 572 -15.59 37.36 7.61
C ILE A 572 -15.65 37.24 6.08
N PRO A 573 -16.70 37.75 5.42
CA PRO A 573 -16.73 37.86 3.96
C PRO A 573 -15.87 39.03 3.47
N PHE A 574 -15.35 38.91 2.25
CA PHE A 574 -14.52 39.93 1.61
C PHE A 574 -15.18 40.55 0.37
N PRO A 575 -14.73 41.75 -0.06
CA PRO A 575 -15.25 42.40 -1.26
C PRO A 575 -15.00 41.59 -2.53
N ARG A 576 -15.91 41.76 -3.49
CA ARG A 576 -15.80 41.21 -4.85
C ARG A 576 -15.53 42.35 -5.83
N TYR A 577 -14.77 42.05 -6.89
CA TYR A 577 -14.36 43.03 -7.90
C TYR A 577 -14.96 42.70 -9.29
N PRO A 578 -16.23 43.09 -9.57
CA PRO A 578 -16.83 42.96 -10.90
C PRO A 578 -15.93 43.53 -12.01
N LYS A 579 -15.86 42.82 -13.15
CA LYS A 579 -15.03 43.18 -14.32
C LYS A 579 -13.50 43.26 -14.07
N ALA A 580 -13.01 42.90 -12.88
CA ALA A 580 -11.59 42.87 -12.55
C ALA A 580 -11.04 41.44 -12.41
N VAL A 581 -9.71 41.32 -12.51
CA VAL A 581 -8.96 40.09 -12.23
C VAL A 581 -8.20 40.28 -10.92
N GLU A 582 -8.69 39.63 -9.86
CA GLU A 582 -8.01 39.59 -8.56
C GLU A 582 -6.77 38.68 -8.65
N ARG A 583 -5.63 39.15 -8.14
CA ARG A 583 -4.36 38.40 -8.05
C ARG A 583 -3.61 38.72 -6.77
N ASP A 584 -2.84 37.75 -6.29
CA ASP A 584 -1.88 37.90 -5.18
C ASP A 584 -2.50 38.49 -3.90
N ALA A 585 -3.73 38.09 -3.61
CA ALA A 585 -4.48 38.56 -2.45
C ALA A 585 -3.83 38.05 -1.16
N VAL A 586 -3.73 38.92 -0.16
CA VAL A 586 -3.14 38.61 1.15
C VAL A 586 -4.18 38.90 2.22
N VAL A 587 -4.30 38.02 3.20
CA VAL A 587 -5.04 38.28 4.45
C VAL A 587 -4.09 38.17 5.63
N THR A 588 -4.25 39.06 6.61
CA THR A 588 -3.60 38.99 7.92
C THR A 588 -4.65 39.26 8.99
N ALA A 589 -4.80 38.35 9.95
CA ALA A 589 -5.69 38.49 11.10
C ALA A 589 -4.88 38.52 12.39
N THR A 590 -5.26 39.41 13.30
CA THR A 590 -4.55 39.68 14.56
C THR A 590 -5.53 39.74 15.73
N VAL A 591 -5.11 39.20 16.87
CA VAL A 591 -5.82 39.27 18.15
C VAL A 591 -4.95 39.92 19.22
N TYR A 592 -5.58 40.45 20.27
CA TYR A 592 -4.89 41.08 21.39
C TYR A 592 -4.04 40.07 22.18
N GLU A 593 -3.10 40.60 22.97
CA GLU A 593 -2.14 39.78 23.74
C GLU A 593 -2.85 38.85 24.74
N GLY A 594 -2.31 37.64 24.91
CA GLY A 594 -2.90 36.60 25.75
C GLY A 594 -3.93 35.72 25.04
N MET A 595 -4.27 36.00 23.77
CA MET A 595 -5.10 35.14 22.92
C MET A 595 -4.27 34.44 21.84
N GLU A 596 -4.72 33.25 21.43
CA GLU A 596 -4.30 32.61 20.18
C GLU A 596 -5.43 32.63 19.15
N VAL A 597 -5.08 32.78 17.87
CA VAL A 597 -6.00 32.76 16.73
C VAL A 597 -5.59 31.70 15.72
N ARG A 598 -6.59 31.00 15.18
CA ARG A 598 -6.47 30.05 14.07
C ARG A 598 -7.49 30.44 13.01
N GLY A 599 -7.25 30.07 11.76
CA GLY A 599 -8.22 30.37 10.71
C GLY A 599 -8.02 29.59 9.43
N THR A 600 -9.03 29.65 8.58
CA THR A 600 -9.01 29.11 7.21
C THR A 600 -9.56 30.13 6.23
N GLY A 601 -8.93 30.26 5.07
CA GLY A 601 -9.41 31.08 3.96
C GLY A 601 -10.07 30.22 2.88
N ARG A 602 -11.13 30.75 2.26
CA ARG A 602 -11.73 30.19 1.04
C ARG A 602 -11.60 31.19 -0.10
N GLY A 603 -11.13 30.73 -1.25
CA GLY A 603 -11.03 31.53 -2.47
C GLY A 603 -12.35 31.69 -3.21
N TRP A 604 -12.32 32.37 -4.35
CA TRP A 604 -13.44 32.44 -5.29
C TRP A 604 -13.40 31.30 -6.31
N GLU A 605 -14.56 30.73 -6.62
CA GLU A 605 -14.79 29.76 -7.70
C GLU A 605 -15.93 30.32 -8.59
N GLY A 606 -15.54 31.19 -9.53
CA GLY A 606 -16.47 31.96 -10.34
C GLY A 606 -17.26 32.96 -9.49
N ASP A 607 -18.57 32.71 -9.36
CA ASP A 607 -19.52 33.55 -8.61
C ASP A 607 -19.78 33.06 -7.19
N GLN A 608 -19.24 31.89 -6.81
CA GLN A 608 -19.42 31.27 -5.51
C GLN A 608 -18.09 31.16 -4.75
N PRO A 609 -18.10 31.14 -3.41
CA PRO A 609 -16.91 30.77 -2.62
C PRO A 609 -16.54 29.31 -2.90
N ALA A 610 -15.25 29.05 -3.12
CA ALA A 610 -14.73 27.73 -3.45
C ALA A 610 -15.08 26.66 -2.39
N GLY A 611 -15.28 25.42 -2.85
CA GLY A 611 -15.63 24.30 -1.96
C GLY A 611 -14.54 23.93 -0.94
N TRP A 612 -13.28 24.22 -1.25
CA TRP A 612 -12.11 23.87 -0.44
C TRP A 612 -11.58 25.08 0.35
N SER A 613 -11.04 24.82 1.55
CA SER A 613 -10.47 25.83 2.44
C SER A 613 -9.00 25.58 2.72
N SER A 614 -8.18 26.63 2.63
CA SER A 614 -6.75 26.58 2.97
C SER A 614 -6.52 27.11 4.39
N PRO A 615 -5.73 26.43 5.25
CA PRO A 615 -5.39 26.95 6.57
C PRO A 615 -4.52 28.21 6.47
N LEU A 616 -4.75 29.16 7.37
CA LEU A 616 -3.87 30.33 7.54
C LEU A 616 -2.64 29.93 8.38
N THR A 617 -1.48 30.50 8.05
CA THR A 617 -0.21 30.22 8.74
C THR A 617 0.08 31.27 9.82
N ALA A 618 0.75 30.88 10.90
CA ALA A 618 1.18 31.83 11.94
C ALA A 618 2.13 32.89 11.35
N VAL A 619 1.95 34.15 11.73
CA VAL A 619 2.90 35.22 11.41
C VAL A 619 4.13 35.06 12.32
N VAL A 620 5.30 34.96 11.70
CA VAL A 620 6.59 34.85 12.41
C VAL A 620 6.96 36.23 12.96
N SER A 621 7.45 36.30 14.19
CA SER A 621 7.93 37.57 14.78
C SER A 621 9.18 38.09 14.05
N ALA A 622 9.53 39.35 14.24
CA ALA A 622 10.72 39.98 13.65
C ALA A 622 12.02 39.21 13.95
N ASP A 623 12.07 38.50 15.08
CA ASP A 623 13.20 37.65 15.51
C ASP A 623 13.31 36.30 14.77
N GLY A 624 12.48 36.07 13.74
CA GLY A 624 12.46 34.82 12.97
C GLY A 624 11.89 33.60 13.72
N LYS A 625 11.39 33.79 14.94
CA LYS A 625 10.74 32.75 15.76
C LYS A 625 9.22 32.89 15.69
N THR A 626 8.52 31.76 15.61
CA THR A 626 7.07 31.73 15.83
C THR A 626 6.78 32.15 17.27
N PRO A 627 5.89 33.12 17.52
CA PRO A 627 5.55 33.53 18.87
C PRO A 627 4.87 32.38 19.64
N LYS A 628 5.12 32.29 20.95
CA LYS A 628 4.60 31.21 21.82
C LYS A 628 3.07 31.10 21.75
N ALA A 629 2.39 32.25 21.78
CA ALA A 629 0.98 32.38 21.43
C ALA A 629 0.88 32.87 19.97
N VAL A 630 0.09 32.18 19.14
CA VAL A 630 -0.17 32.63 17.76
C VAL A 630 -1.18 33.76 17.80
N THR A 631 -0.73 34.98 18.08
CA THR A 631 -1.56 36.20 18.10
C THR A 631 -1.89 36.72 16.70
N ALA A 632 -1.23 36.22 15.65
CA ALA A 632 -1.44 36.64 14.28
C ALA A 632 -1.32 35.48 13.28
N VAL A 633 -2.22 35.44 12.31
CA VAL A 633 -2.22 34.48 11.19
C VAL A 633 -2.33 35.19 9.84
N THR A 634 -1.75 34.62 8.79
CA THR A 634 -1.77 35.17 7.43
C THR A 634 -2.02 34.09 6.38
N GLY A 635 -2.51 34.49 5.21
CA GLY A 635 -2.71 33.61 4.06
C GLY A 635 -2.54 34.37 2.74
N ARG A 636 -2.21 33.64 1.68
CA ARG A 636 -2.11 34.16 0.32
C ARG A 636 -3.00 33.35 -0.62
N SER A 637 -3.61 34.01 -1.60
CA SER A 637 -4.42 33.37 -2.63
C SER A 637 -4.14 34.00 -4.00
N GLU A 638 -3.88 33.16 -5.00
CA GLU A 638 -3.69 33.61 -6.39
C GLU A 638 -4.99 34.09 -7.05
N LEU A 639 -6.15 33.65 -6.57
CA LEU A 639 -7.48 33.90 -7.15
C LEU A 639 -8.40 34.66 -6.18
N GLY A 640 -7.81 35.36 -5.21
CA GLY A 640 -8.57 36.13 -4.22
C GLY A 640 -9.07 35.33 -3.02
N PHE A 641 -9.65 36.05 -2.06
CA PHE A 641 -10.35 35.47 -0.92
C PHE A 641 -11.84 35.87 -0.96
N ALA A 642 -12.72 34.90 -0.85
CA ALA A 642 -14.17 35.12 -0.73
C ALA A 642 -14.58 35.34 0.73
N ARG A 643 -13.99 34.56 1.64
CA ARG A 643 -14.20 34.65 3.09
C ARG A 643 -13.08 33.98 3.87
N VAL A 644 -12.92 34.39 5.13
CA VAL A 644 -12.04 33.75 6.10
C VAL A 644 -12.84 33.41 7.36
N ALA A 645 -12.72 32.17 7.83
CA ALA A 645 -13.24 31.74 9.13
C ALA A 645 -12.09 31.80 10.16
N LEU A 646 -12.32 32.47 11.28
CA LEU A 646 -11.37 32.64 12.38
C LEU A 646 -11.95 32.05 13.67
N ASN A 647 -11.12 31.39 14.46
CA ASN A 647 -11.42 30.93 15.81
C ASN A 647 -10.31 31.42 16.76
N TRP A 648 -10.67 31.97 17.92
CA TRP A 648 -9.73 32.49 18.89
C TRP A 648 -10.08 32.10 20.33
N GLN A 649 -9.05 31.88 21.14
CA GLN A 649 -9.19 31.49 22.55
C GLN A 649 -8.04 32.04 23.39
N PRO A 650 -8.19 32.14 24.73
CA PRO A 650 -7.07 32.45 25.60
C PRO A 650 -5.94 31.44 25.39
N TYR A 651 -4.70 31.93 25.32
CA TYR A 651 -3.51 31.09 25.10
C TYR A 651 -3.38 30.05 26.22
N ARG A 652 -3.28 28.78 25.82
CA ARG A 652 -3.11 27.63 26.70
C ARG A 652 -1.78 26.95 26.32
N PRO A 653 -0.72 27.04 27.13
CA PRO A 653 0.49 26.27 26.87
C PRO A 653 0.17 24.76 26.91
N ASP A 654 0.77 23.97 26.02
CA ASP A 654 0.67 22.52 26.05
C ASP A 654 1.41 22.01 27.29
N VAL A 655 0.65 21.72 28.36
CA VAL A 655 1.15 21.13 29.60
C VAL A 655 0.89 19.63 29.57
N ALA A 656 1.98 18.87 29.53
CA ALA A 656 1.99 17.44 29.75
C ALA A 656 2.20 17.13 31.24
N VAL A 657 1.51 16.11 31.73
CA VAL A 657 1.49 15.72 33.14
C VAL A 657 1.77 14.24 33.24
N THR A 658 2.80 13.86 34.01
CA THR A 658 2.98 12.48 34.46
C THR A 658 2.68 12.42 35.95
N THR A 659 1.64 11.66 36.33
CA THR A 659 1.21 11.49 37.71
C THR A 659 1.60 10.11 38.21
N LYS A 660 2.36 10.02 39.30
CA LYS A 660 2.57 8.77 40.03
C LYS A 660 1.74 8.79 41.31
N THR A 661 0.95 7.76 41.53
CA THR A 661 0.04 7.66 42.67
C THR A 661 0.32 6.39 43.45
N ASP A 662 0.60 6.51 44.74
CA ASP A 662 0.71 5.38 45.67
C ASP A 662 -0.51 5.38 46.61
N VAL A 663 -1.39 4.39 46.44
CA VAL A 663 -2.60 4.18 47.25
C VAL A 663 -2.29 3.09 48.28
N THR A 664 -2.22 3.42 49.56
CA THR A 664 -1.99 2.44 50.64
C THR A 664 -3.29 2.16 51.40
N VAL A 665 -3.79 0.93 51.29
CA VAL A 665 -4.99 0.44 51.99
C VAL A 665 -4.60 -0.03 53.39
N GLY A 666 -5.00 0.73 54.40
CA GLY A 666 -4.89 0.35 55.81
C GLY A 666 -6.13 -0.40 56.33
N GLU A 667 -6.21 -0.57 57.64
CA GLU A 667 -7.35 -1.24 58.28
C GLU A 667 -8.63 -0.37 58.29
N ARG A 668 -8.47 0.93 58.57
CA ARG A 668 -9.56 1.90 58.80
C ARG A 668 -9.56 3.11 57.85
N GLN A 669 -8.51 3.30 57.07
CA GLN A 669 -8.36 4.40 56.13
C GLN A 669 -7.50 3.99 54.94
N ILE A 670 -7.64 4.72 53.83
CA ILE A 670 -6.77 4.62 52.67
C ILE A 670 -5.95 5.90 52.60
N THR A 671 -4.63 5.78 52.54
CA THR A 671 -3.72 6.92 52.35
C THR A 671 -3.34 7.01 50.88
N VAL A 672 -3.60 8.15 50.25
CA VAL A 672 -3.24 8.43 48.86
C VAL A 672 -2.07 9.42 48.86
N LYS A 673 -1.03 9.12 48.07
CA LYS A 673 0.05 10.07 47.73
C LYS A 673 0.12 10.19 46.22
N GLN A 674 0.12 11.42 45.69
CA GLN A 674 0.23 11.74 44.26
C GLN A 674 1.44 12.66 44.04
N GLU A 675 2.37 12.24 43.20
CA GLU A 675 3.44 13.06 42.63
C GLU A 675 3.02 13.46 41.21
N PHE A 676 2.77 14.75 40.98
CA PHE A 676 2.54 15.32 39.65
C PHE A 676 3.85 15.90 39.12
N HIS A 677 4.30 15.43 37.97
CA HIS A 677 5.42 16.02 37.24
C HIS A 677 4.89 16.73 36.00
N LEU A 678 4.94 18.06 36.02
CA LEU A 678 4.45 18.95 34.98
C LEU A 678 5.58 19.30 34.02
N ARG A 679 5.31 19.26 32.72
CA ARG A 679 6.26 19.69 31.67
C ARG A 679 5.55 20.52 30.61
N SER A 680 6.16 21.62 30.18
CA SER A 680 5.76 22.34 28.98
C SER A 680 6.97 22.87 28.21
N GLY A 681 6.95 22.73 26.89
CA GLY A 681 8.02 23.22 26.01
C GLY A 681 8.19 24.74 26.06
N ASP A 682 7.08 25.46 26.26
CA ASP A 682 7.00 26.92 26.23
C ASP A 682 7.10 27.58 27.62
N GLY A 683 7.03 26.80 28.69
CA GLY A 683 6.94 27.26 30.08
C GLY A 683 5.58 26.97 30.70
N LEU A 684 5.54 26.75 32.02
CA LEU A 684 4.29 26.47 32.73
C LEU A 684 3.40 27.74 32.85
N PRO A 685 2.07 27.59 32.88
CA PRO A 685 1.16 28.73 33.06
C PRO A 685 1.28 29.29 34.48
N LYS A 686 1.09 30.60 34.64
CA LYS A 686 1.19 31.31 35.94
C LYS A 686 0.34 30.70 37.06
N ALA A 687 -0.76 30.05 36.71
CA ALA A 687 -1.63 29.33 37.62
C ALA A 687 -2.13 28.05 36.93
N VAL A 688 -2.04 26.92 37.65
CA VAL A 688 -2.50 25.60 37.24
C VAL A 688 -3.69 25.24 38.10
N ARG A 689 -4.81 24.86 37.48
CA ARG A 689 -6.03 24.45 38.21
C ARG A 689 -6.06 22.94 38.41
N LEU A 690 -6.34 22.53 39.64
CA LEU A 690 -6.55 21.14 40.01
C LEU A 690 -7.97 20.94 40.53
N HIS A 691 -8.55 19.78 40.24
CA HIS A 691 -9.80 19.32 40.83
C HIS A 691 -9.62 17.93 41.43
N GLY A 692 -10.47 17.56 42.39
CA GLY A 692 -10.26 16.37 43.21
C GLY A 692 -11.31 16.22 44.33
N PRO A 693 -11.18 15.19 45.19
CA PRO A 693 -12.18 14.87 46.20
C PRO A 693 -12.31 15.95 47.27
N ALA A 694 -13.51 16.54 47.40
CA ALA A 694 -13.81 17.50 48.47
C ALA A 694 -13.75 16.86 49.88
N GLU A 695 -13.87 15.54 49.98
CA GLU A 695 -13.79 14.75 51.22
C GLU A 695 -12.35 14.36 51.63
N ALA A 696 -11.32 14.98 51.03
CA ALA A 696 -9.92 14.67 51.32
C ALA A 696 -9.51 15.06 52.76
N PHE A 697 -9.46 14.08 53.67
CA PHE A 697 -9.02 14.31 55.04
C PHE A 697 -7.50 14.50 55.12
N GLY A 698 -7.07 15.54 55.84
CA GLY A 698 -5.65 15.77 56.14
C GLY A 698 -4.79 16.09 54.91
N LEU A 699 -5.36 16.76 53.90
CA LEU A 699 -4.67 17.19 52.68
C LEU A 699 -3.38 17.97 52.99
N ARG A 700 -2.25 17.45 52.53
CA ARG A 700 -0.92 18.09 52.55
C ARG A 700 -0.39 18.16 51.13
N ALA A 701 -0.04 19.37 50.69
CA ALA A 701 0.59 19.59 49.39
C ALA A 701 1.94 20.29 49.53
N THR A 702 2.89 19.93 48.66
CA THR A 702 4.21 20.54 48.56
C THR A 702 4.58 20.71 47.07
N PRO A 703 4.62 21.95 46.52
CA PRO A 703 4.29 23.22 47.17
C PRO A 703 2.81 23.33 47.61
N ALA A 704 2.49 24.37 48.38
CA ALA A 704 1.13 24.60 48.87
C ALA A 704 0.11 24.83 47.74
N LEU A 705 -1.16 24.53 48.02
CA LEU A 705 -2.30 24.71 47.11
C LEU A 705 -3.30 25.71 47.69
N ASP A 706 -3.74 26.65 46.87
CA ASP A 706 -4.77 27.63 47.22
C ASP A 706 -6.16 27.07 46.89
N SER A 707 -7.06 26.97 47.86
CA SER A 707 -8.44 26.52 47.64
C SER A 707 -9.27 27.61 46.95
N VAL A 708 -9.89 27.29 45.81
CA VAL A 708 -10.77 28.22 45.07
C VAL A 708 -12.23 27.98 45.42
N SER A 709 -12.63 26.70 45.49
CA SER A 709 -13.97 26.25 45.88
C SER A 709 -13.88 24.79 46.38
N PRO A 710 -14.95 24.22 46.98
CA PRO A 710 -14.95 22.80 47.35
C PRO A 710 -14.64 21.92 46.15
N GLY A 711 -13.57 21.10 46.24
CA GLY A 711 -13.12 20.24 45.14
C GLY A 711 -12.27 20.92 44.06
N ALA A 712 -11.92 22.21 44.19
CA ALA A 712 -11.06 22.92 43.23
C ALA A 712 -9.96 23.75 43.91
N TRP A 713 -8.73 23.61 43.40
CA TRP A 713 -7.51 24.22 43.92
C TRP A 713 -6.70 24.86 42.80
N THR A 714 -5.84 25.82 43.18
CA THR A 714 -4.85 26.43 42.30
C THR A 714 -3.45 26.12 42.82
N TYR A 715 -2.57 25.77 41.90
CA TYR A 715 -1.13 25.66 42.10
C TYR A 715 -0.44 26.80 41.32
N LEU A 716 0.49 27.49 41.95
CA LEU A 716 1.34 28.51 41.32
C LEU A 716 2.72 27.88 41.06
N PRO A 717 3.01 27.37 39.85
CA PRO A 717 4.32 26.81 39.55
C PRO A 717 5.40 27.90 39.53
N PRO A 718 6.67 27.56 39.81
CA PRO A 718 7.79 28.47 39.54
C PRO A 718 7.89 28.77 38.04
N ASP A 719 8.54 29.88 37.67
CA ASP A 719 8.81 30.26 36.28
C ASP A 719 9.86 29.33 35.65
N ALA A 720 9.41 28.15 35.27
CA ALA A 720 10.20 27.03 34.79
C ALA A 720 9.42 26.23 33.73
N LYS A 721 10.15 25.40 32.98
CA LYS A 721 9.57 24.45 32.01
C LYS A 721 9.06 23.16 32.65
N GLU A 722 9.57 22.82 33.83
CA GLU A 722 9.20 21.65 34.59
C GLU A 722 8.96 22.02 36.05
N ALA A 723 7.98 21.36 36.68
CA ALA A 723 7.72 21.50 38.11
C ALA A 723 7.15 20.20 38.68
N THR A 724 7.43 19.92 39.95
CA THR A 724 6.86 18.77 40.66
C THR A 724 5.97 19.26 41.81
N LEU A 725 4.76 18.73 41.89
CA LEU A 725 3.79 18.97 42.96
C LEU A 725 3.47 17.63 43.64
N ASN A 726 3.69 17.54 44.94
CA ASN A 726 3.32 16.39 45.74
C ASN A 726 2.04 16.68 46.53
N VAL A 727 1.09 15.77 46.50
CA VAL A 727 -0.20 15.86 47.22
C VAL A 727 -0.41 14.57 48.01
N SER A 728 -0.84 14.67 49.27
CA SER A 728 -1.17 13.50 50.09
C SER A 728 -2.36 13.75 50.98
N PHE A 729 -3.23 12.75 51.11
CA PHE A 729 -4.49 12.82 51.87
C PHE A 729 -4.94 11.42 52.29
N ALA A 730 -5.94 11.36 53.17
CA ALA A 730 -6.61 10.14 53.56
C ALA A 730 -8.08 10.13 53.13
N LEU A 731 -8.58 8.93 52.79
CA LEU A 731 -9.99 8.63 52.56
C LEU A 731 -10.47 7.63 53.62
N PRO A 732 -11.69 7.77 54.15
CA PRO A 732 -12.24 6.82 55.12
C PRO A 732 -12.50 5.45 54.47
N LEU A 733 -12.21 4.37 55.18
CA LEU A 733 -12.52 3.00 54.73
C LEU A 733 -13.74 2.47 55.52
N PRO A 734 -14.92 2.31 54.89
CA PRO A 734 -16.11 1.84 55.60
C PRO A 734 -15.91 0.42 56.16
N THR A 735 -16.42 0.22 57.38
CA THR A 735 -16.29 -1.04 58.11
C THR A 735 -17.49 -1.94 57.78
N GLN A 736 -17.42 -2.65 56.66
CA GLN A 736 -18.41 -3.66 56.25
C GLN A 736 -17.76 -5.02 56.01
N ASP A 737 -18.46 -6.09 56.43
CA ASP A 737 -18.09 -7.48 56.16
C ASP A 737 -18.64 -7.94 54.79
N GLY A 738 -17.90 -7.67 53.72
CA GLY A 738 -18.27 -8.09 52.37
C GLY A 738 -17.26 -7.65 51.30
N PRO A 739 -17.47 -8.01 50.03
CA PRO A 739 -16.77 -7.39 48.90
C PRO A 739 -17.16 -5.91 48.82
N LEU A 740 -16.16 -5.03 48.89
CA LEU A 740 -16.36 -3.59 48.95
C LEU A 740 -15.78 -2.92 47.69
N THR A 741 -16.64 -2.33 46.86
CA THR A 741 -16.21 -1.44 45.78
C THR A 741 -16.09 -0.02 46.35
N LEU A 742 -14.88 0.54 46.31
CA LEU A 742 -14.58 1.84 46.89
C LEU A 742 -14.04 2.81 45.82
N PRO A 743 -14.67 3.99 45.62
CA PRO A 743 -14.16 5.02 44.73
C PRO A 743 -12.94 5.71 45.37
N ILE A 744 -11.81 5.68 44.67
CA ILE A 744 -10.60 6.42 45.04
C ILE A 744 -10.65 7.76 44.30
N GLY A 745 -11.07 8.81 45.00
CA GLY A 745 -10.93 10.17 44.48
C GLY A 745 -9.45 10.50 44.30
N LEU A 746 -9.06 10.88 43.09
CA LEU A 746 -7.73 11.37 42.74
C LEU A 746 -7.81 12.85 42.39
N PHE A 747 -6.71 13.58 42.62
CA PHE A 747 -6.51 14.91 42.07
C PHE A 747 -6.11 14.81 40.59
N TRP A 748 -6.61 15.73 39.78
CA TRP A 748 -6.38 15.87 38.34
C TRP A 748 -6.12 17.34 38.00
N LEU A 749 -5.53 17.60 36.83
CA LEU A 749 -5.33 18.97 36.32
C LEU A 749 -6.41 19.28 35.27
N ALA A 750 -7.16 20.36 35.47
CA ALA A 750 -8.32 20.72 34.65
C ALA A 750 -7.95 21.17 33.22
N ASP A 751 -6.74 21.68 33.02
CA ASP A 751 -6.27 22.26 31.76
C ASP A 751 -5.04 21.53 31.17
N ALA A 752 -4.79 20.27 31.59
CA ALA A 752 -3.70 19.46 31.04
C ALA A 752 -4.02 18.94 29.63
N ALA A 753 -3.09 19.14 28.69
CA ALA A 753 -3.24 18.71 27.30
C ALA A 753 -2.88 17.22 27.10
N ARG A 754 -2.03 16.66 27.96
CA ARG A 754 -1.72 15.23 28.04
C ARG A 754 -1.54 14.82 29.49
N THR A 755 -2.14 13.69 29.89
CA THR A 755 -2.04 13.17 31.25
C THR A 755 -1.75 11.68 31.22
N GLU A 756 -0.64 11.26 31.80
CA GLU A 756 -0.32 9.85 32.06
C GLU A 756 -0.31 9.61 33.57
N THR A 757 -1.27 8.85 34.07
CA THR A 757 -1.41 8.56 35.51
C THR A 757 -1.14 7.09 35.77
N ASN A 758 -0.09 6.80 36.55
CA ASN A 758 0.24 5.47 37.05
C ASN A 758 -0.15 5.36 38.53
N VAL A 759 -0.93 4.33 38.88
CA VAL A 759 -1.38 4.06 40.25
C VAL A 759 -0.81 2.73 40.72
N ARG A 760 -0.12 2.73 41.85
CA ARG A 760 0.34 1.54 42.57
C ARG A 760 -0.48 1.38 43.84
N VAL A 761 -1.16 0.25 43.97
CA VAL A 761 -1.99 -0.07 45.15
C VAL A 761 -1.24 -1.00 46.08
N TRP A 762 -1.16 -0.61 47.33
CA TRP A 762 -0.43 -1.28 48.40
C TRP A 762 -1.43 -1.80 49.42
N VAL A 763 -1.34 -3.09 49.74
CA VAL A 763 -2.21 -3.76 50.71
C VAL A 763 -1.32 -4.43 51.75
N ASN A 764 -1.62 -4.24 53.03
CA ASN A 764 -0.91 -4.95 54.08
C ASN A 764 -1.32 -6.43 54.06
N SER A 765 -0.37 -7.32 53.76
CA SER A 765 -0.58 -8.78 53.64
C SER A 765 -1.17 -9.41 54.91
N VAL A 766 -0.90 -8.83 56.09
CA VAL A 766 -1.47 -9.28 57.38
C VAL A 766 -2.99 -9.12 57.43
N THR A 767 -3.57 -8.19 56.66
CA THR A 767 -5.02 -7.91 56.69
C THR A 767 -5.87 -8.91 55.91
N GLY A 768 -5.25 -9.84 55.18
CA GLY A 768 -5.96 -10.89 54.44
C GLY A 768 -6.93 -10.36 53.37
N ARG A 769 -6.64 -9.21 52.75
CA ARG A 769 -7.45 -8.61 51.68
C ARG A 769 -6.78 -8.78 50.31
N THR A 770 -7.55 -9.14 49.30
CA THR A 770 -7.17 -9.01 47.88
C THR A 770 -7.80 -7.75 47.28
N VAL A 771 -7.16 -7.18 46.25
CA VAL A 771 -7.65 -5.99 45.54
C VAL A 771 -7.64 -6.25 44.04
N SER A 772 -8.71 -5.82 43.38
CA SER A 772 -8.82 -5.74 41.92
C SER A 772 -9.32 -4.35 41.49
N ALA A 773 -9.00 -3.92 40.27
CA ALA A 773 -9.60 -2.72 39.69
C ALA A 773 -11.03 -3.01 39.23
N ALA A 774 -11.96 -2.12 39.59
CA ALA A 774 -13.35 -2.14 39.15
C ALA A 774 -13.69 -0.85 38.36
N ALA A 775 -12.74 -0.40 37.52
CA ALA A 775 -12.73 0.93 36.93
C ALA A 775 -12.48 0.87 35.41
N PRO A 776 -13.43 1.32 34.56
CA PRO A 776 -13.19 1.45 33.12
C PRO A 776 -12.14 2.55 32.85
N GLY A 777 -11.37 2.38 31.77
CA GLY A 777 -10.29 3.31 31.39
C GLY A 777 -8.93 3.06 32.07
N TRP A 778 -8.87 2.20 33.09
CA TRP A 778 -7.61 1.80 33.72
C TRP A 778 -7.10 0.48 33.14
N ARG A 779 -5.81 0.44 32.78
CA ARG A 779 -5.11 -0.76 32.30
C ARG A 779 -4.18 -1.29 33.38
N GLU A 780 -4.25 -2.59 33.67
CA GLU A 780 -3.31 -3.24 34.57
C GLU A 780 -1.92 -3.40 33.92
N LEU A 781 -0.87 -3.12 34.70
CA LEU A 781 0.53 -3.27 34.36
C LEU A 781 1.20 -4.30 35.30
N PRO A 782 2.31 -4.93 34.88
CA PRO A 782 3.14 -5.75 35.77
C PRO A 782 3.57 -4.98 37.02
N THR A 783 3.62 -5.66 38.16
CA THR A 783 3.99 -5.04 39.44
C THR A 783 5.46 -4.60 39.43
N GLU A 784 5.67 -3.29 39.58
CA GLU A 784 6.99 -2.66 39.63
C GLU A 784 7.57 -2.70 41.05
N ALA A 785 8.85 -3.07 41.18
CA ALA A 785 9.54 -3.02 42.46
C ALA A 785 9.99 -1.58 42.76
N LEU A 786 9.69 -1.09 43.97
CA LEU A 786 10.01 0.26 44.40
C LEU A 786 11.19 0.20 45.39
N PRO A 787 12.36 0.81 45.11
CA PRO A 787 13.55 0.69 45.96
C PRO A 787 13.36 1.10 47.43
N GLU A 788 12.35 1.92 47.72
CA GLU A 788 12.01 2.42 49.05
C GLU A 788 11.06 1.50 49.85
N ARG A 789 10.62 0.37 49.28
CA ARG A 789 9.71 -0.58 49.94
C ARG A 789 10.12 -2.03 49.69
N ASP A 790 10.26 -2.80 50.77
CA ASP A 790 10.60 -4.24 50.73
C ASP A 790 9.46 -5.16 50.23
N THR A 791 8.34 -4.57 49.80
CA THR A 791 7.17 -5.29 49.28
C THR A 791 6.87 -4.83 47.85
N LEU A 792 6.14 -5.64 47.09
CA LEU A 792 5.59 -5.24 45.79
C LEU A 792 4.17 -4.65 45.97
N PRO A 793 3.74 -3.72 45.10
CA PRO A 793 2.34 -3.32 45.07
C PRO A 793 1.47 -4.53 44.70
N ALA A 794 0.28 -4.62 45.30
CA ALA A 794 -0.69 -5.67 45.01
C ALA A 794 -1.31 -5.52 43.61
N LEU A 795 -1.35 -4.29 43.09
CA LEU A 795 -1.92 -3.95 41.78
C LEU A 795 -1.20 -2.71 41.24
N THR A 796 -0.89 -2.68 39.94
CA THR A 796 -0.36 -1.49 39.25
C THR A 796 -1.25 -1.18 38.05
N LEU A 797 -1.72 0.06 37.95
CA LEU A 797 -2.66 0.52 36.94
C LEU A 797 -2.09 1.74 36.20
N THR A 798 -2.50 1.94 34.95
CA THR A 798 -2.18 3.12 34.15
C THR A 798 -3.42 3.65 33.41
N ALA A 799 -3.50 4.96 33.24
CA ALA A 799 -4.53 5.67 32.48
C ALA A 799 -3.90 6.86 31.72
N SER A 800 -4.37 7.11 30.49
CA SER A 800 -3.89 8.20 29.62
C SER A 800 -4.84 9.41 29.56
N ALA A 801 -5.81 9.46 30.47
CA ALA A 801 -6.82 10.51 30.60
C ALA A 801 -7.41 10.49 32.01
N GLU A 802 -8.24 11.48 32.34
CA GLU A 802 -9.01 11.50 33.57
C GLU A 802 -10.06 10.39 33.58
N HIS A 803 -9.92 9.45 34.53
CA HIS A 803 -10.84 8.33 34.74
C HIS A 803 -11.08 8.11 36.23
N SER A 804 -12.35 7.89 36.61
CA SER A 804 -12.70 7.54 37.98
C SER A 804 -12.03 6.22 38.38
N LEU A 805 -11.24 6.23 39.46
CA LEU A 805 -10.64 5.01 40.00
C LEU A 805 -11.59 4.40 41.03
N ALA A 806 -11.87 3.11 40.88
CA ALA A 806 -12.61 2.31 41.85
C ALA A 806 -11.87 0.99 42.09
N LEU A 807 -11.67 0.66 43.37
CA LEU A 807 -11.00 -0.57 43.80
C LEU A 807 -12.02 -1.49 44.43
N GLU A 808 -12.04 -2.76 44.01
CA GLU A 808 -12.79 -3.81 44.69
C GLU A 808 -11.88 -4.52 45.70
N LEU A 809 -12.29 -4.48 46.96
CA LEU A 809 -11.63 -5.10 48.10
C LEU A 809 -12.38 -6.36 48.51
N ARG A 810 -11.73 -7.52 48.48
CA ARG A 810 -12.29 -8.80 48.96
C ARG A 810 -11.45 -9.35 50.11
N ARG A 811 -12.03 -10.11 51.04
CA ARG A 811 -11.23 -10.98 51.91
C ARG A 811 -10.69 -12.15 51.08
N ALA A 812 -9.42 -12.48 51.27
CA ALA A 812 -8.77 -13.60 50.64
C ALA A 812 -9.36 -14.92 51.15
N THR A 813 -9.92 -15.74 50.26
CA THR A 813 -10.22 -17.14 50.54
C THR A 813 -8.97 -17.99 50.28
N THR A 814 -8.75 -18.99 51.13
CA THR A 814 -7.49 -19.76 51.22
C THR A 814 -7.11 -20.53 49.96
N GLU A 815 -8.03 -20.69 49.00
CA GLU A 815 -7.87 -21.54 47.81
C GLU A 815 -7.58 -20.78 46.50
N SER A 816 -7.62 -19.44 46.47
CA SER A 816 -7.50 -18.66 45.21
C SER A 816 -6.33 -17.67 45.14
N ALA A 817 -5.52 -17.53 46.20
CA ALA A 817 -4.30 -16.73 46.14
C ALA A 817 -3.15 -17.54 45.54
N VAL A 818 -2.46 -17.00 44.52
CA VAL A 818 -1.18 -17.57 44.03
C VAL A 818 -0.16 -17.50 45.16
N ALA A 819 0.29 -18.65 45.64
CA ALA A 819 1.18 -18.76 46.79
C ALA A 819 2.67 -18.77 46.42
N VAL A 820 3.01 -19.17 45.18
CA VAL A 820 4.38 -19.31 44.69
C VAL A 820 4.47 -19.13 43.18
N TRP A 821 5.57 -18.54 42.68
CA TRP A 821 5.87 -18.49 41.24
C TRP A 821 6.94 -19.54 40.86
N VAL A 822 6.78 -20.13 39.69
CA VAL A 822 7.67 -21.15 39.13
C VAL A 822 8.27 -20.60 37.83
N ASP A 823 9.54 -20.19 37.90
CA ASP A 823 10.28 -19.64 36.76
C ASP A 823 10.46 -20.67 35.66
N ARG A 824 10.87 -21.89 36.04
CA ARG A 824 11.24 -23.00 35.16
C ARG A 824 11.01 -24.30 35.90
N ALA A 825 10.61 -25.34 35.18
CA ALA A 825 10.58 -26.70 35.72
C ALA A 825 11.25 -27.70 34.76
N LEU A 826 11.98 -28.66 35.32
CA LEU A 826 12.60 -29.77 34.62
C LEU A 826 12.16 -31.08 35.29
N VAL A 827 11.38 -31.89 34.57
CA VAL A 827 10.86 -33.18 35.04
C VAL A 827 11.59 -34.30 34.32
N GLU A 828 12.46 -35.00 35.03
CA GLU A 828 13.08 -36.23 34.56
C GLU A 828 12.23 -37.42 34.98
N ALA A 829 12.03 -38.39 34.08
CA ALA A 829 11.37 -39.64 34.41
C ALA A 829 12.00 -40.82 33.66
N GLY A 830 12.24 -41.95 34.33
CA GLY A 830 12.90 -43.11 33.74
C GLY A 830 12.35 -44.43 34.27
N ALA A 831 12.32 -45.46 33.43
CA ALA A 831 11.97 -46.80 33.88
C ALA A 831 13.11 -47.39 34.74
N THR A 832 12.77 -48.00 35.88
CA THR A 832 13.70 -48.81 36.68
C THR A 832 13.72 -50.26 36.21
N GLU A 833 14.71 -51.03 36.66
CA GLU A 833 14.84 -52.46 36.34
C GLU A 833 13.60 -53.26 36.81
N ASP A 834 13.04 -52.91 37.98
CA ASP A 834 11.81 -53.49 38.53
C ASP A 834 10.53 -53.13 37.74
N GLY A 835 10.65 -52.32 36.68
CA GLY A 835 9.53 -51.86 35.87
C GLY A 835 8.70 -50.74 36.49
N ALA A 836 9.12 -50.18 37.63
CA ALA A 836 8.60 -48.93 38.15
C ALA A 836 9.12 -47.73 37.32
N VAL A 837 8.62 -46.53 37.59
CA VAL A 837 9.10 -45.29 36.98
C VAL A 837 9.62 -44.37 38.08
N SER A 838 10.91 -44.05 38.02
CA SER A 838 11.54 -43.04 38.86
C SER A 838 11.27 -41.65 38.28
N TYR A 839 11.07 -40.67 39.17
CA TYR A 839 10.87 -39.26 38.82
C TYR A 839 11.85 -38.40 39.61
N ARG A 840 12.41 -37.40 38.93
CA ARG A 840 13.17 -36.30 39.53
C ARG A 840 12.66 -34.99 38.95
N ALA A 841 11.77 -34.33 39.68
CA ALA A 841 11.15 -33.07 39.27
C ALA A 841 11.81 -31.89 39.99
N ARG A 842 12.44 -30.99 39.22
CA ARG A 842 13.10 -29.79 39.72
C ARG A 842 12.28 -28.56 39.33
N PHE A 843 11.93 -27.72 40.31
CA PHE A 843 11.18 -26.49 40.15
C PHE A 843 12.04 -25.33 40.64
N ARG A 844 12.33 -24.37 39.76
CA ARG A 844 12.96 -23.12 40.15
C ARG A 844 11.87 -22.18 40.64
N LEU A 845 11.75 -22.06 41.95
CA LEU A 845 10.80 -21.20 42.62
C LEU A 845 11.38 -19.78 42.71
N SER A 846 10.60 -18.80 42.29
CA SER A 846 10.81 -17.39 42.63
C SER A 846 9.57 -16.92 43.37
N ARG A 847 9.71 -16.02 44.36
CA ARG A 847 8.59 -15.38 45.08
C ARG A 847 7.59 -16.37 45.71
N TRP A 848 7.58 -16.50 47.03
CA TRP A 848 6.51 -17.22 47.75
C TRP A 848 5.88 -16.32 48.80
N LEU A 849 4.57 -16.47 49.02
CA LEU A 849 3.81 -15.67 50.00
C LEU A 849 3.66 -16.38 51.36
N ALA A 850 3.99 -17.67 51.43
CA ALA A 850 3.87 -18.50 52.62
C ALA A 850 5.19 -19.21 52.94
N PRO A 851 5.54 -19.41 54.23
CA PRO A 851 6.76 -20.11 54.65
C PRO A 851 6.75 -21.62 54.36
N ALA A 852 5.66 -22.14 53.81
CA ALA A 852 5.56 -23.51 53.32
C ALA A 852 4.64 -23.57 52.10
N ILE A 853 4.91 -24.52 51.20
CA ILE A 853 4.10 -24.82 50.02
C ILE A 853 3.54 -26.24 50.10
N GLU A 854 2.39 -26.46 49.46
CA GLU A 854 1.78 -27.77 49.37
C GLU A 854 2.05 -28.39 47.99
N VAL A 855 2.46 -29.65 47.99
CA VAL A 855 2.88 -30.42 46.83
C VAL A 855 2.03 -31.68 46.75
N TRP A 856 1.42 -31.91 45.60
CA TRP A 856 0.65 -33.09 45.27
C TRP A 856 1.50 -34.06 44.46
N LEU A 857 1.75 -35.24 45.03
CA LEU A 857 2.36 -36.36 44.35
C LEU A 857 1.25 -37.32 43.82
N PRO A 858 1.40 -37.92 42.63
CA PRO A 858 0.43 -38.89 42.10
C PRO A 858 0.23 -40.09 43.03
N GLY A 859 -0.96 -40.69 43.05
CA GLY A 859 -1.26 -41.85 43.90
C GLY A 859 -0.47 -43.11 43.58
N ALA A 860 -0.38 -44.01 44.58
CA ALA A 860 0.49 -45.18 44.61
C ALA A 860 1.98 -44.82 44.49
N ILE A 861 2.48 -44.00 45.40
CA ILE A 861 3.91 -43.66 45.47
C ILE A 861 4.68 -44.85 46.05
N GLY A 862 5.84 -45.16 45.49
CA GLY A 862 6.78 -46.11 46.08
C GLY A 862 7.38 -45.63 47.40
N PRO A 863 8.17 -46.47 48.10
CA PRO A 863 8.70 -46.13 49.41
C PRO A 863 9.61 -44.89 49.36
N ASN A 864 9.42 -43.99 50.34
CA ASN A 864 10.28 -42.84 50.64
C ASN A 864 10.42 -41.78 49.51
N PRO A 865 9.37 -41.02 49.17
CA PRO A 865 9.55 -39.78 48.42
C PRO A 865 10.43 -38.81 49.22
N THR A 866 11.31 -38.07 48.53
CA THR A 866 12.21 -37.08 49.17
C THR A 866 12.10 -35.71 48.52
N ALA A 867 12.23 -34.65 49.33
CA ALA A 867 12.35 -33.28 48.87
C ALA A 867 13.72 -32.71 49.22
N ARG A 868 14.26 -31.86 48.35
CA ARG A 868 15.48 -31.07 48.60
C ARG A 868 15.26 -29.63 48.17
N ILE A 869 15.85 -28.69 48.91
CA ILE A 869 15.83 -27.26 48.64
C ILE A 869 17.28 -26.80 48.46
N ASP A 870 17.61 -26.27 47.29
CA ASP A 870 18.99 -25.94 46.88
C ASP A 870 19.99 -27.10 47.15
N GLY A 871 19.52 -28.35 46.98
CA GLY A 871 20.27 -29.59 47.24
C GLY A 871 20.23 -30.10 48.69
N THR A 872 19.80 -29.29 49.65
CA THR A 872 19.68 -29.65 51.08
C THR A 872 18.41 -30.45 51.33
N GLY A 873 18.49 -31.58 52.05
CA GLY A 873 17.32 -32.40 52.37
C GLY A 873 16.26 -31.63 53.19
N THR A 874 14.99 -31.80 52.85
CA THR A 874 13.85 -31.18 53.55
C THR A 874 12.76 -32.22 53.79
N ALA A 875 12.13 -32.17 54.97
CA ALA A 875 11.06 -33.09 55.32
C ALA A 875 9.79 -32.84 54.48
N LEU A 876 9.26 -33.90 53.87
CA LEU A 876 7.92 -33.93 53.28
C LEU A 876 6.93 -34.29 54.38
N VAL A 877 6.23 -33.30 54.95
CA VAL A 877 5.23 -33.53 56.00
C VAL A 877 3.90 -33.92 55.34
N PRO A 878 3.31 -35.10 55.62
CA PRO A 878 2.01 -35.46 55.07
C PRO A 878 0.93 -34.46 55.48
N ALA A 879 0.16 -33.97 54.51
CA ALA A 879 -0.87 -32.93 54.67
C ALA A 879 -2.27 -33.40 54.25
N GLY A 880 -2.43 -34.67 53.89
CA GLY A 880 -3.71 -35.31 53.53
C GLY A 880 -3.67 -36.05 52.20
N GLU A 881 -4.83 -36.53 51.77
CA GLU A 881 -5.04 -37.18 50.47
C GLU A 881 -6.36 -36.68 49.86
N ALA A 882 -6.38 -36.44 48.55
CA ALA A 882 -7.61 -36.17 47.78
C ALA A 882 -7.38 -36.54 46.31
N ASP A 883 -8.45 -36.85 45.58
CA ASP A 883 -8.43 -37.20 44.15
C ASP A 883 -7.37 -38.26 43.75
N GLY A 884 -7.09 -39.22 44.64
CA GLY A 884 -6.06 -40.24 44.44
C GLY A 884 -4.65 -39.66 44.32
N ARG A 885 -4.35 -38.59 45.07
CA ARG A 885 -3.04 -37.94 45.15
C ARG A 885 -2.70 -37.66 46.62
N HIS A 886 -1.46 -37.92 47.00
CA HIS A 886 -0.99 -37.61 48.35
C HIS A 886 -0.49 -36.16 48.39
N ARG A 887 -0.96 -35.41 49.39
CA ARG A 887 -0.57 -34.02 49.64
C ARG A 887 0.54 -34.00 50.68
N PHE A 888 1.61 -33.29 50.39
CA PHE A 888 2.72 -33.04 51.32
C PHE A 888 2.96 -31.55 51.46
N ARG A 889 3.35 -31.11 52.65
CA ARG A 889 3.81 -29.75 52.93
C ARG A 889 5.34 -29.74 52.97
N VAL A 890 5.93 -28.77 52.28
CA VAL A 890 7.37 -28.52 52.23
C VAL A 890 7.62 -27.11 52.75
N ASN A 891 8.41 -26.99 53.82
CA ASN A 891 8.79 -25.69 54.38
C ASN A 891 9.84 -25.03 53.47
N LEU A 892 9.66 -23.75 53.15
CA LEU A 892 10.60 -22.95 52.38
C LEU A 892 11.45 -22.08 53.32
N PRO A 893 12.68 -21.71 52.93
CA PRO A 893 13.48 -20.76 53.70
C PRO A 893 12.81 -19.37 53.74
N GLU A 894 13.12 -18.59 54.78
CA GLU A 894 12.73 -17.20 54.86
C GLU A 894 13.31 -16.38 53.69
N ILE A 895 12.53 -15.42 53.19
CA ILE A 895 12.77 -14.72 51.92
C ILE A 895 13.91 -13.71 52.09
N SER A 896 15.14 -14.20 51.99
CA SER A 896 16.38 -13.41 52.03
C SER A 896 16.71 -12.82 50.65
N GLY A 897 15.84 -11.93 50.17
CA GLY A 897 16.04 -11.16 48.94
C GLY A 897 15.85 -11.93 47.62
N VAL A 898 16.37 -11.37 46.53
CA VAL A 898 16.02 -11.63 45.11
C VAL A 898 16.41 -13.05 44.59
N ARG A 899 16.87 -13.96 45.44
CA ARG A 899 17.38 -15.27 45.03
C ARG A 899 16.25 -16.28 44.79
N ALA A 900 16.18 -16.81 43.57
CA ALA A 900 15.36 -17.98 43.25
C ALA A 900 15.95 -19.26 43.87
N VAL A 901 15.09 -20.16 44.31
CA VAL A 901 15.41 -21.40 45.04
C VAL A 901 14.95 -22.62 44.24
N VAL A 902 15.73 -23.70 44.25
CA VAL A 902 15.40 -24.94 43.54
C VAL A 902 14.78 -25.95 44.49
N LEU A 903 13.49 -26.22 44.32
CA LEU A 903 12.81 -27.38 44.90
C LEU A 903 13.05 -28.60 44.00
N GLU A 904 13.68 -29.64 44.54
CA GLU A 904 13.82 -30.94 43.88
C GLU A 904 12.96 -31.98 44.61
N LEU A 905 12.14 -32.71 43.86
CA LEU A 905 11.28 -33.79 44.34
C LEU A 905 11.70 -35.09 43.66
N GLN A 906 12.01 -36.12 44.46
CA GLN A 906 12.31 -37.47 43.96
C GLN A 906 11.27 -38.45 44.49
N TYR A 907 10.67 -39.23 43.59
CA TYR A 907 9.68 -40.25 43.95
C TYR A 907 9.62 -41.35 42.87
N THR A 908 9.02 -42.49 43.20
CA THR A 908 8.77 -43.59 42.26
C THR A 908 7.27 -43.85 42.16
N LEU A 909 6.81 -44.27 40.98
CA LEU A 909 5.44 -44.78 40.76
C LEU A 909 5.51 -46.19 40.15
N PRO A 910 4.54 -47.08 40.42
CA PRO A 910 4.43 -48.35 39.72
C PRO A 910 4.20 -48.12 38.23
N GLY A 911 4.83 -48.92 37.38
CA GLY A 911 4.73 -48.78 35.93
C GLY A 911 3.33 -49.09 35.40
N SER A 912 2.56 -48.05 35.06
CA SER A 912 1.27 -48.21 34.37
C SER A 912 1.49 -48.61 32.91
N ARG A 913 1.52 -49.92 32.63
CA ARG A 913 1.59 -50.46 31.27
C ARG A 913 0.20 -50.59 30.68
N SER A 914 -0.10 -49.82 29.64
CA SER A 914 -1.25 -50.07 28.75
C SER A 914 -1.01 -51.31 27.88
N VAL A 915 -2.09 -51.97 27.44
CA VAL A 915 -2.07 -53.13 26.52
C VAL A 915 -1.31 -52.83 25.22
N LEU A 916 -1.26 -51.57 24.79
CA LEU A 916 -0.57 -51.09 23.59
C LEU A 916 0.87 -50.58 23.83
N GLY A 917 1.45 -50.82 25.02
CA GLY A 917 2.81 -50.34 25.35
C GLY A 917 2.90 -48.82 25.62
N GLU A 918 1.76 -48.15 25.82
CA GLU A 918 1.68 -46.76 26.28
C GLU A 918 1.99 -46.68 27.79
N THR A 919 2.87 -45.76 28.16
CA THR A 919 3.21 -45.41 29.55
C THR A 919 2.78 -43.96 29.81
N ALA A 920 2.05 -43.75 30.91
CA ALA A 920 1.55 -42.43 31.31
C ALA A 920 2.40 -41.84 32.44
N TYR A 921 3.29 -40.90 32.08
CA TYR A 921 4.18 -40.21 33.01
C TYR A 921 3.45 -39.08 33.74
N GLN A 922 3.43 -39.12 35.07
CA GLN A 922 2.63 -38.19 35.89
C GLN A 922 3.55 -37.26 36.70
N PRO A 923 3.54 -35.94 36.45
CA PRO A 923 4.34 -34.98 37.22
C PRO A 923 3.72 -34.67 38.58
N PRO A 924 4.50 -34.16 39.54
CA PRO A 924 3.94 -33.59 40.75
C PRO A 924 3.31 -32.22 40.43
N ARG A 925 2.37 -31.77 41.27
CA ARG A 925 1.76 -30.43 41.15
C ARG A 925 2.01 -29.63 42.42
N ILE A 926 2.47 -28.40 42.28
CA ILE A 926 2.55 -27.45 43.39
C ILE A 926 1.20 -26.72 43.49
N PHE A 927 0.61 -26.69 44.67
CA PHE A 927 -0.66 -26.02 44.93
C PHE A 927 -0.49 -24.50 44.82
N SER A 928 -1.48 -23.81 44.26
CA SER A 928 -1.47 -22.35 44.04
C SER A 928 -0.23 -21.78 43.34
N ALA A 929 0.39 -22.54 42.42
CA ALA A 929 1.63 -22.16 41.76
C ALA A 929 1.42 -21.51 40.38
N ALA A 930 1.81 -20.24 40.22
CA ALA A 930 1.84 -19.56 38.93
C ALA A 930 3.11 -19.90 38.14
N HIS A 931 2.96 -20.46 36.94
CA HIS A 931 4.11 -20.86 36.12
C HIS A 931 4.44 -19.74 35.13
N SER A 932 5.58 -19.07 35.31
CA SER A 932 6.02 -17.93 34.49
C SER A 932 6.90 -18.33 33.31
N GLY A 933 7.48 -19.53 33.33
CA GLY A 933 8.23 -20.10 32.21
C GLY A 933 7.97 -21.60 32.01
N PRO A 934 8.57 -22.20 30.97
CA PRO A 934 8.15 -23.49 30.47
C PRO A 934 8.63 -24.66 31.35
N VAL A 935 7.90 -25.76 31.23
CA VAL A 935 8.20 -27.06 31.84
C VAL A 935 8.85 -27.94 30.77
N ARG A 936 10.10 -28.35 30.98
CA ARG A 936 10.76 -29.35 30.14
C ARG A 936 10.72 -30.73 30.78
N TRP A 937 10.55 -31.73 29.93
CA TRP A 937 10.56 -33.14 30.26
C TRP A 937 11.79 -33.80 29.65
N LEU A 938 12.39 -34.71 30.42
CA LEU A 938 13.40 -35.65 29.94
C LEU A 938 12.95 -37.07 30.33
N VAL A 939 12.43 -37.82 29.38
CA VAL A 939 12.02 -39.21 29.61
C VAL A 939 13.12 -40.14 29.10
N THR A 940 13.73 -40.91 29.99
CA THR A 940 14.73 -41.93 29.63
C THR A 940 14.05 -43.29 29.46
N GLU A 941 14.14 -43.83 28.25
CA GLU A 941 13.52 -45.10 27.89
C GLU A 941 14.53 -46.24 27.80
N ALA A 942 14.01 -47.48 27.90
CA ALA A 942 14.83 -48.68 27.79
C ALA A 942 15.53 -48.77 26.42
N SER A 943 16.81 -49.15 26.43
CA SER A 943 17.67 -49.24 25.25
C SER A 943 17.05 -50.09 24.14
N GLY A 944 17.01 -49.58 22.91
CA GLY A 944 16.47 -50.28 21.75
C GLY A 944 14.97 -50.07 21.50
N SER A 945 14.29 -49.27 22.32
CA SER A 945 12.98 -48.72 21.99
C SER A 945 13.09 -47.38 21.26
N ALA A 946 12.02 -46.98 20.59
CA ALA A 946 11.78 -45.63 20.09
C ALA A 946 10.51 -45.09 20.77
N PRO A 947 10.59 -43.97 21.51
CA PRO A 947 9.43 -43.36 22.15
C PRO A 947 8.58 -42.63 21.12
N PHE A 948 7.25 -42.75 21.21
CA PHE A 948 6.27 -42.01 20.41
C PHE A 948 5.42 -41.13 21.32
N LEU A 949 5.48 -39.81 21.10
CA LEU A 949 4.72 -38.82 21.85
C LEU A 949 3.40 -38.48 21.14
N PHE A 950 2.28 -38.80 21.78
CA PHE A 950 0.92 -38.56 21.26
C PHE A 950 0.14 -37.51 22.09
N SER A 951 0.83 -36.58 22.74
CA SER A 951 0.21 -35.61 23.65
C SER A 951 0.06 -34.23 23.03
N ASP A 952 -1.18 -33.78 22.81
CA ASP A 952 -1.51 -32.43 22.30
C ASP A 952 -0.91 -31.27 23.13
N ARG A 953 -0.60 -31.54 24.41
CA ARG A 953 -0.13 -30.52 25.37
C ARG A 953 1.40 -30.43 25.45
N ALA A 954 2.13 -31.37 24.85
CA ALA A 954 3.58 -31.43 24.92
C ALA A 954 4.21 -31.36 23.53
N ARG A 955 5.02 -30.33 23.28
CA ARG A 955 5.76 -30.20 22.02
C ARG A 955 7.10 -30.94 22.14
N PRO A 956 7.42 -31.90 21.25
CA PRO A 956 8.68 -32.64 21.29
C PRO A 956 9.86 -31.76 20.87
N GLU A 957 11.01 -31.88 21.56
CA GLU A 957 12.25 -31.17 21.23
C GLU A 957 13.24 -32.13 20.55
N LEU A 958 13.33 -32.04 19.21
CA LEU A 958 14.04 -33.01 18.37
C LEU A 958 15.30 -32.42 17.72
N ARG A 959 16.34 -33.25 17.61
CA ARG A 959 17.58 -32.96 16.88
C ARG A 959 18.01 -34.19 16.07
N TRP A 960 18.15 -34.04 14.75
CA TRP A 960 18.63 -35.12 13.89
C TRP A 960 20.10 -35.43 14.16
N ARG A 961 20.41 -36.70 14.42
CA ARG A 961 21.77 -37.23 14.64
C ARG A 961 21.90 -38.63 14.03
N TRP A 962 23.12 -39.08 13.80
CA TRP A 962 23.37 -40.45 13.32
C TRP A 962 23.21 -41.46 14.47
N ARG A 963 22.26 -42.38 14.31
CA ARG A 963 22.02 -43.56 15.16
C ARG A 963 22.53 -44.80 14.43
N GLY A 964 23.82 -45.06 14.52
CA GLY A 964 24.48 -46.04 13.66
C GLY A 964 24.41 -45.60 12.18
N PRO A 965 23.98 -46.46 11.24
CA PRO A 965 23.90 -46.12 9.81
C PRO A 965 22.63 -45.32 9.42
N VAL A 966 21.76 -44.96 10.37
CA VAL A 966 20.49 -44.26 10.13
C VAL A 966 20.57 -42.85 10.72
N LEU A 967 20.14 -41.84 9.96
CA LEU A 967 19.95 -40.49 10.48
C LEU A 967 18.57 -40.42 11.17
N ALA A 968 18.55 -40.24 12.48
CA ALA A 968 17.33 -40.34 13.31
C ALA A 968 17.13 -39.11 14.21
N PRO A 969 15.89 -38.75 14.57
CA PRO A 969 15.62 -37.70 15.54
C PRO A 969 15.94 -38.19 16.96
N THR A 970 16.79 -37.44 17.66
CA THR A 970 17.24 -37.68 19.03
C THR A 970 16.88 -36.50 19.93
N ALA A 971 16.78 -36.71 21.23
CA ALA A 971 16.50 -35.63 22.17
C ALA A 971 17.69 -34.69 22.43
N VAL A 972 17.37 -33.52 22.99
CA VAL A 972 18.33 -32.61 23.63
C VAL A 972 19.04 -33.36 24.77
N PRO A 973 20.38 -33.29 24.89
CA PRO A 973 21.10 -34.01 25.94
C PRO A 973 20.80 -33.43 27.33
N ARG A 974 20.91 -34.28 28.36
CA ARG A 974 20.67 -33.93 29.77
C ARG A 974 21.42 -32.66 30.21
N SER A 975 22.69 -32.52 29.82
CA SER A 975 23.55 -31.39 30.16
C SER A 975 23.06 -30.04 29.60
N ASP A 976 22.48 -30.03 28.40
CA ASP A 976 21.89 -28.81 27.81
C ASP A 976 20.60 -28.42 28.55
N LEU A 977 19.78 -29.40 28.96
CA LEU A 977 18.58 -29.17 29.77
C LEU A 977 18.94 -28.67 31.19
N GLU A 978 20.02 -29.18 31.78
CA GLU A 978 20.53 -28.71 33.07
C GLU A 978 21.11 -27.30 32.97
N ARG A 979 21.84 -26.98 31.88
CA ARG A 979 22.28 -25.61 31.59
C ARG A 979 21.10 -24.67 31.49
N TRP A 980 20.08 -25.01 30.69
CA TRP A 980 18.85 -24.22 30.55
C TRP A 980 18.11 -24.03 31.88
N PHE A 981 17.96 -25.08 32.68
CA PHE A 981 17.27 -25.00 33.98
C PHE A 981 18.01 -24.08 34.97
N ASN A 982 19.35 -24.05 34.92
CA ASN A 982 20.17 -23.22 35.79
C ASN A 982 20.30 -21.77 35.27
N SER A 983 20.83 -21.55 34.06
CA SER A 983 21.16 -20.22 33.54
C SER A 983 20.04 -19.55 32.74
N GLY A 984 19.18 -20.33 32.09
CA GLY A 984 18.09 -19.82 31.24
C GLY A 984 18.48 -19.64 29.78
N GLY A 985 19.75 -19.89 29.43
CA GLY A 985 20.19 -19.98 28.04
C GLY A 985 19.49 -21.14 27.33
N GLU A 986 19.00 -20.89 26.12
CA GLU A 986 18.35 -21.94 25.31
C GLU A 986 19.41 -22.92 24.76
N PRO A 987 19.12 -24.23 24.62
CA PRO A 987 20.09 -25.22 24.16
C PRO A 987 20.72 -24.90 22.80
N ASP A 988 22.05 -24.69 22.76
CA ASP A 988 22.81 -24.48 21.53
C ASP A 988 22.77 -25.71 20.60
N ALA A 989 22.65 -25.50 19.29
CA ALA A 989 22.53 -26.58 18.32
C ALA A 989 23.84 -27.36 18.02
N VAL A 990 24.98 -26.90 18.55
CA VAL A 990 26.33 -27.21 18.02
C VAL A 990 27.08 -28.29 18.81
N GLY A 991 26.51 -28.82 19.90
CA GLY A 991 27.15 -29.88 20.71
C GLY A 991 27.24 -31.24 20.00
N LEU A 992 28.45 -31.63 19.57
CA LEU A 992 28.76 -32.86 18.82
C LEU A 992 29.45 -33.94 19.68
N THR A 993 28.80 -34.41 20.76
CA THR A 993 29.28 -35.58 21.52
C THR A 993 28.19 -36.66 21.62
N PRO A 994 28.42 -37.88 21.10
CA PRO A 994 27.48 -38.99 21.27
C PRO A 994 27.59 -39.57 22.69
N THR A 995 26.57 -39.38 23.51
CA THR A 995 26.44 -40.03 24.83
C THR A 995 25.78 -41.40 24.69
N GLN A 996 26.30 -42.40 25.41
CA GLN A 996 25.94 -43.81 25.28
C GLN A 996 24.70 -44.23 26.11
N GLU A 997 23.97 -43.26 26.65
CA GLU A 997 22.75 -43.50 27.43
C GLU A 997 21.54 -43.82 26.53
N GLY A 998 20.56 -44.58 27.05
CA GLY A 998 19.34 -44.95 26.33
C GLY A 998 18.59 -43.73 25.78
N GLU A 999 18.00 -43.86 24.59
CA GLU A 999 17.45 -42.72 23.86
C GLU A 999 16.44 -41.91 24.69
N PRO A 1000 16.77 -40.65 25.04
CA PRO A 1000 15.83 -39.82 25.74
C PRO A 1000 14.75 -39.30 24.79
N LEU A 1001 13.59 -38.98 25.34
CA LEU A 1001 12.59 -38.10 24.75
C LEU A 1001 12.62 -36.77 25.51
N ALA A 1002 12.92 -35.68 24.82
CA ALA A 1002 12.75 -34.32 25.34
C ALA A 1002 11.42 -33.73 24.86
N ALA A 1003 10.66 -33.10 25.76
CA ALA A 1003 9.41 -32.44 25.43
C ALA A 1003 9.17 -31.19 26.29
N ARG A 1004 8.39 -30.24 25.77
CA ARG A 1004 8.10 -28.95 26.41
C ARG A 1004 6.58 -28.77 26.60
N GLN A 1005 6.19 -28.34 27.79
CA GLN A 1005 4.83 -28.00 28.19
C GLN A 1005 4.80 -26.59 28.82
N ASN A 1006 3.64 -25.94 28.86
CA ASN A 1006 3.48 -24.66 29.56
C ASN A 1006 3.20 -24.84 31.07
N THR A 1007 2.59 -25.96 31.45
CA THR A 1007 2.30 -26.35 32.84
C THR A 1007 2.50 -27.86 33.01
N PRO A 1008 2.82 -28.38 34.21
CA PRO A 1008 3.08 -29.80 34.42
C PRO A 1008 1.83 -30.65 34.18
N GLY A 1009 1.78 -31.33 33.04
CA GLY A 1009 0.68 -32.20 32.63
C GLY A 1009 1.18 -33.62 32.34
N THR A 1010 0.29 -34.60 32.53
CA THR A 1010 0.58 -36.01 32.24
C THR A 1010 1.07 -36.19 30.80
N LEU A 1011 2.22 -36.83 30.63
CA LEU A 1011 2.84 -37.11 29.33
C LEU A 1011 2.57 -38.57 28.95
N ARG A 1012 2.04 -38.81 27.74
CA ARG A 1012 1.73 -40.16 27.23
C ARG A 1012 2.74 -40.54 26.15
N VAL A 1013 3.48 -41.62 26.39
CA VAL A 1013 4.53 -42.10 25.50
C VAL A 1013 4.28 -43.57 25.17
N ALA A 1014 4.13 -43.91 23.89
CA ALA A 1014 4.10 -45.29 23.44
C ALA A 1014 5.51 -45.79 23.12
N ARG A 1015 5.81 -47.02 23.52
CA ARG A 1015 7.11 -47.66 23.28
C ARG A 1015 7.01 -48.60 22.08
N VAL A 1016 7.70 -48.28 21.00
CA VAL A 1016 7.82 -49.17 19.83
C VAL A 1016 9.24 -49.72 19.79
N PRO A 1017 9.46 -51.05 19.68
CA PRO A 1017 10.81 -51.60 19.50
C PRO A 1017 11.43 -51.04 18.21
N TRP A 1018 12.61 -50.42 18.30
CA TRP A 1018 13.23 -49.73 17.15
C TRP A 1018 13.47 -50.68 15.97
N ILE A 1019 13.90 -51.91 16.25
CA ILE A 1019 14.11 -52.94 15.22
C ILE A 1019 12.80 -53.27 14.49
N ALA A 1020 11.68 -53.40 15.21
CA ALA A 1020 10.37 -53.66 14.61
C ALA A 1020 9.92 -52.46 13.76
N LEU A 1021 10.10 -51.23 14.24
CA LEU A 1021 9.80 -50.01 13.49
C LEU A 1021 10.64 -49.93 12.20
N VAL A 1022 11.94 -50.22 12.27
CA VAL A 1022 12.84 -50.26 11.10
C VAL A 1022 12.39 -51.31 10.10
N ILE A 1023 12.09 -52.53 10.53
CA ILE A 1023 11.62 -53.61 9.64
C ILE A 1023 10.32 -53.22 8.95
N VAL A 1024 9.30 -52.78 9.70
CA VAL A 1024 7.98 -52.44 9.14
C VAL A 1024 8.07 -51.22 8.22
N SER A 1025 8.77 -50.16 8.63
CA SER A 1025 8.90 -48.93 7.84
C SER A 1025 9.73 -49.17 6.57
N SER A 1026 10.83 -49.92 6.68
CA SER A 1026 11.66 -50.27 5.52
C SER A 1026 10.93 -51.18 4.53
N LEU A 1027 10.18 -52.16 5.01
CA LEU A 1027 9.34 -53.02 4.17
C LEU A 1027 8.24 -52.20 3.48
N GLY A 1028 7.57 -51.28 4.20
CA GLY A 1028 6.57 -50.38 3.64
C GLY A 1028 7.13 -49.50 2.52
N VAL A 1029 8.27 -48.84 2.75
CA VAL A 1029 8.95 -48.01 1.74
C VAL A 1029 9.37 -48.85 0.53
N PHE A 1030 9.90 -50.06 0.74
CA PHE A 1030 10.28 -50.97 -0.34
C PHE A 1030 9.06 -51.40 -1.19
N LEU A 1031 7.97 -51.82 -0.55
CA LEU A 1031 6.74 -52.23 -1.24
C LEU A 1031 6.11 -51.07 -2.03
N VAL A 1032 6.10 -49.85 -1.47
CA VAL A 1032 5.66 -48.65 -2.19
C VAL A 1032 6.54 -48.38 -3.41
N ALA A 1033 7.86 -48.47 -3.27
CA ALA A 1033 8.79 -48.28 -4.40
C ALA A 1033 8.60 -49.33 -5.51
N VAL A 1034 8.38 -50.61 -5.14
CA VAL A 1034 8.05 -51.68 -6.10
C VAL A 1034 6.73 -51.41 -6.79
N LEU A 1035 5.65 -51.09 -6.05
CA LEU A 1035 4.33 -50.78 -6.60
C LEU A 1035 4.37 -49.60 -7.59
N LEU A 1036 5.13 -48.55 -7.27
CA LEU A 1036 5.34 -47.39 -8.15
C LEU A 1036 6.01 -47.75 -9.49
N THR A 1037 6.74 -48.87 -9.59
CA THR A 1037 7.28 -49.35 -10.88
C THR A 1037 6.30 -50.16 -11.73
N TRP A 1038 5.21 -50.65 -11.13
CA TRP A 1038 4.16 -51.41 -11.83
C TRP A 1038 3.09 -50.48 -12.40
N LEU A 1039 2.92 -49.30 -11.79
CA LEU A 1039 2.00 -48.24 -12.25
C LEU A 1039 2.50 -47.55 -13.52
N ASN A 1040 1.57 -47.06 -14.34
CA ASN A 1040 1.90 -46.18 -15.45
C ASN A 1040 2.35 -44.79 -14.94
N THR A 1041 3.02 -43.99 -15.78
CA THR A 1041 3.65 -42.73 -15.36
C THR A 1041 2.69 -41.67 -14.79
N VAL A 1042 1.40 -41.75 -15.13
CA VAL A 1042 0.37 -40.83 -14.62
C VAL A 1042 -0.11 -41.30 -13.24
N ALA A 1043 -0.42 -42.60 -13.14
CA ALA A 1043 -0.84 -43.22 -11.89
C ALA A 1043 0.26 -43.22 -10.82
N SER A 1044 1.54 -43.40 -11.20
CA SER A 1044 2.67 -43.25 -10.28
C SER A 1044 2.82 -41.81 -9.78
N GLY A 1045 2.57 -40.81 -10.63
CA GLY A 1045 2.58 -39.40 -10.24
C GLY A 1045 1.49 -39.07 -9.23
N LEU A 1046 0.26 -39.53 -9.48
CA LEU A 1046 -0.87 -39.38 -8.55
C LEU A 1046 -0.64 -40.12 -7.22
N ALA A 1047 -0.10 -41.34 -7.27
CA ALA A 1047 0.23 -42.11 -6.07
C ALA A 1047 1.31 -41.41 -5.21
N VAL A 1048 2.36 -40.87 -5.82
CA VAL A 1048 3.39 -40.08 -5.10
C VAL A 1048 2.79 -38.79 -4.52
N ALA A 1049 1.93 -38.09 -5.25
CA ALA A 1049 1.27 -36.88 -4.75
C ALA A 1049 0.35 -37.18 -3.55
N LEU A 1050 -0.42 -38.27 -3.60
CA LEU A 1050 -1.29 -38.69 -2.51
C LEU A 1050 -0.49 -39.13 -1.28
N LEU A 1051 0.54 -39.96 -1.45
CA LEU A 1051 1.42 -40.40 -0.36
C LEU A 1051 2.22 -39.24 0.26
N GLY A 1052 2.70 -38.30 -0.56
CA GLY A 1052 3.35 -37.08 -0.08
C GLY A 1052 2.39 -36.17 0.69
N GLY A 1053 1.14 -36.05 0.23
CA GLY A 1053 0.09 -35.29 0.91
C GLY A 1053 -0.31 -35.90 2.25
N THR A 1054 -0.57 -37.21 2.31
CA THR A 1054 -0.91 -37.90 3.57
C THR A 1054 0.25 -37.88 4.56
N PHE A 1055 1.49 -38.06 4.09
CA PHE A 1055 2.68 -37.91 4.94
C PHE A 1055 2.84 -36.47 5.45
N GLY A 1056 2.61 -35.45 4.61
CA GLY A 1056 2.65 -34.05 5.02
C GLY A 1056 1.66 -33.72 6.13
N VAL A 1057 0.41 -34.20 6.01
CA VAL A 1057 -0.61 -34.06 7.07
C VAL A 1057 -0.18 -34.78 8.36
N ALA A 1058 0.34 -36.01 8.24
CA ALA A 1058 0.84 -36.76 9.39
C ALA A 1058 2.03 -36.07 10.08
N ALA A 1059 2.93 -35.43 9.33
CA ALA A 1059 4.06 -34.69 9.87
C ALA A 1059 3.66 -33.38 10.58
N VAL A 1060 2.53 -32.76 10.20
CA VAL A 1060 1.99 -31.58 10.90
C VAL A 1060 1.27 -31.99 12.20
N LEU A 1061 0.47 -33.06 12.17
CA LEU A 1061 -0.29 -33.53 13.33
C LEU A 1061 0.60 -34.26 14.36
N TYR A 1062 1.57 -35.05 13.87
CA TYR A 1062 2.40 -35.94 14.67
C TYR A 1062 3.89 -35.85 14.21
N PRO A 1063 4.55 -34.70 14.40
CA PRO A 1063 5.89 -34.45 13.86
C PRO A 1063 6.94 -35.45 14.36
N GLN A 1064 6.85 -35.87 15.62
CA GLN A 1064 7.81 -36.78 16.24
C GLN A 1064 7.60 -38.24 15.80
N PRO A 1065 6.37 -38.79 15.80
CA PRO A 1065 6.06 -40.06 15.12
C PRO A 1065 6.47 -40.09 13.64
N ALA A 1066 6.17 -39.04 12.87
CA ALA A 1066 6.51 -38.99 11.45
C ALA A 1066 8.03 -38.98 11.20
N ALA A 1067 8.79 -38.23 11.99
CA ALA A 1067 10.25 -38.21 11.91
C ALA A 1067 10.88 -39.57 12.27
N GLN A 1068 10.34 -40.27 13.28
CA GLN A 1068 10.80 -41.63 13.64
C GLN A 1068 10.52 -42.64 12.51
N VAL A 1069 9.35 -42.58 11.86
CA VAL A 1069 9.02 -43.45 10.71
C VAL A 1069 9.92 -43.16 9.50
N VAL A 1070 10.23 -41.88 9.21
CA VAL A 1070 11.17 -41.51 8.13
C VAL A 1070 12.56 -42.07 8.39
N ALA A 1071 13.08 -41.90 9.62
CA ALA A 1071 14.37 -42.46 10.01
C ALA A 1071 14.38 -44.00 9.83
N ALA A 1072 13.37 -44.67 10.37
CA ALA A 1072 13.22 -46.12 10.29
C ALA A 1072 13.04 -46.67 8.86
N GLY A 1073 12.55 -45.85 7.92
CA GLY A 1073 12.39 -46.22 6.51
C GLY A 1073 13.64 -46.08 5.63
N GLN A 1074 14.72 -45.44 6.12
CA GLN A 1074 15.94 -45.20 5.32
C GLN A 1074 16.58 -46.49 4.76
N PRO A 1075 16.73 -47.59 5.52
CA PRO A 1075 17.31 -48.84 4.97
C PRO A 1075 16.46 -49.41 3.81
N GLY A 1076 15.13 -49.38 3.94
CA GLY A 1076 14.21 -49.81 2.89
C GLY A 1076 14.31 -48.99 1.61
N LEU A 1077 14.53 -47.67 1.72
CA LEU A 1077 14.80 -46.80 0.57
C LEU A 1077 16.11 -47.17 -0.13
N VAL A 1078 17.18 -47.44 0.63
CA VAL A 1078 18.48 -47.88 0.07
C VAL A 1078 18.32 -49.22 -0.67
N VAL A 1079 17.65 -50.21 -0.07
CA VAL A 1079 17.39 -51.50 -0.70
C VAL A 1079 16.51 -51.35 -1.96
N ALA A 1080 15.51 -50.47 -1.93
CA ALA A 1080 14.69 -50.16 -3.10
C ALA A 1080 15.53 -49.57 -4.24
N LEU A 1081 16.36 -48.55 -3.95
CA LEU A 1081 17.23 -47.94 -4.96
C LEU A 1081 18.23 -48.95 -5.55
N LEU A 1082 18.79 -49.85 -4.74
CA LEU A 1082 19.64 -50.94 -5.21
C LEU A 1082 18.87 -51.90 -6.13
N ALA A 1083 17.69 -52.38 -5.73
CA ALA A 1083 16.85 -53.25 -6.55
C ALA A 1083 16.45 -52.60 -7.90
N LEU A 1084 16.12 -51.31 -7.89
CA LEU A 1084 15.79 -50.54 -9.08
C LEU A 1084 16.99 -50.38 -10.01
N SER A 1085 18.18 -50.08 -9.47
CA SER A 1085 19.40 -49.97 -10.27
C SER A 1085 19.79 -51.30 -10.91
N LEU A 1086 19.68 -52.42 -10.19
CA LEU A 1086 19.87 -53.77 -10.74
C LEU A 1086 18.86 -54.07 -11.86
N GLN A 1087 17.57 -53.74 -11.66
CA GLN A 1087 16.55 -53.91 -12.70
C GLN A 1087 16.84 -53.05 -13.94
N MET A 1088 17.40 -51.85 -13.78
CA MET A 1088 17.87 -51.02 -14.91
C MET A 1088 19.02 -51.67 -15.66
N VAL A 1089 20.04 -52.19 -14.96
CA VAL A 1089 21.18 -52.89 -15.56
C VAL A 1089 20.72 -54.11 -16.35
N VAL A 1090 19.87 -54.96 -15.77
CA VAL A 1090 19.31 -56.14 -16.47
C VAL A 1090 18.50 -55.72 -17.71
N ARG A 1091 17.63 -54.70 -17.60
CA ARG A 1091 16.86 -54.17 -18.75
C ARG A 1091 17.73 -53.47 -19.81
N TRP A 1092 18.93 -53.04 -19.45
CA TRP A 1092 19.92 -52.48 -20.38
C TRP A 1092 20.69 -53.60 -21.08
N GLU A 1093 21.15 -54.62 -20.36
CA GLU A 1093 21.78 -55.81 -20.94
C GLU A 1093 20.87 -56.56 -21.91
N ILE A 1094 19.61 -56.81 -21.55
CA ILE A 1094 18.65 -57.47 -22.45
C ILE A 1094 18.48 -56.65 -23.74
N ARG A 1095 18.36 -55.32 -23.65
CA ARG A 1095 18.30 -54.44 -24.84
C ARG A 1095 19.59 -54.45 -25.66
N ARG A 1096 20.76 -54.60 -25.02
CA ARG A 1096 22.06 -54.72 -25.68
C ARG A 1096 22.19 -56.06 -26.40
N ARG A 1097 21.76 -57.17 -25.79
CA ARG A 1097 21.74 -58.51 -26.42
C ARG A 1097 20.79 -58.58 -27.60
N VAL A 1098 19.55 -58.06 -27.47
CA VAL A 1098 18.55 -58.04 -28.57
C VAL A 1098 19.01 -57.22 -29.79
N ARG A 1099 19.88 -56.21 -29.61
CA ARG A 1099 20.49 -55.47 -30.73
C ARG A 1099 21.59 -56.23 -31.48
N ASN A 1100 22.14 -57.29 -30.90
CA ASN A 1100 23.32 -57.99 -31.41
C ASN A 1100 23.04 -59.46 -31.79
N LEU A 1101 21.76 -59.86 -31.91
CA LEU A 1101 21.40 -61.20 -32.37
C LEU A 1101 21.43 -61.26 -33.92
N PRO A 1102 22.28 -62.11 -34.53
CA PRO A 1102 22.31 -62.27 -35.98
C PRO A 1102 21.15 -63.14 -36.46
N GLY A 1103 20.55 -62.77 -37.60
CA GLY A 1103 19.55 -63.61 -38.27
C GLY A 1103 18.11 -63.10 -38.20
N PHE A 1104 17.83 -61.91 -38.76
CA PHE A 1104 16.58 -61.65 -39.46
C PHE A 1104 16.82 -60.69 -40.63
N THR A 1105 17.43 -61.23 -41.69
CA THR A 1105 17.30 -60.67 -43.04
C THR A 1105 15.86 -60.84 -43.51
N ARG A 1106 15.28 -59.80 -44.12
CA ARG A 1106 14.19 -59.95 -45.10
C ARG A 1106 14.54 -59.17 -46.35
N ALA A 1107 14.23 -59.81 -47.48
CA ALA A 1107 14.74 -59.54 -48.81
C ALA A 1107 14.58 -58.10 -49.32
N ALA A 1108 15.50 -57.73 -50.22
CA ALA A 1108 15.34 -56.59 -51.12
C ALA A 1108 14.33 -56.90 -52.25
N PRO A 1109 13.74 -55.85 -52.83
CA PRO A 1109 13.38 -55.82 -54.25
C PRO A 1109 14.37 -54.93 -55.04
N GLU A 1110 14.73 -55.40 -56.23
CA GLU A 1110 15.55 -54.75 -57.27
C GLU A 1110 14.82 -54.95 -58.62
N PRO A 1111 15.10 -54.20 -59.70
CA PRO A 1111 15.18 -52.74 -59.84
C PRO A 1111 14.33 -52.21 -61.02
N ALA A 1112 14.60 -50.95 -61.43
CA ALA A 1112 14.15 -50.23 -62.65
C ALA A 1112 12.72 -49.62 -62.61
N THR A 1113 12.44 -48.44 -63.19
CA THR A 1113 13.24 -47.53 -64.04
C THR A 1113 12.77 -46.07 -63.83
N GLY A 1114 13.64 -45.05 -63.92
CA GLY A 1114 13.19 -43.64 -64.02
C GLY A 1114 14.05 -42.57 -63.32
N THR A 1115 14.92 -41.94 -64.10
CA THR A 1115 15.45 -40.55 -64.05
C THR A 1115 14.60 -39.52 -63.25
N ILE A 1116 15.13 -38.47 -62.58
CA ILE A 1116 16.15 -37.47 -62.99
C ILE A 1116 17.05 -37.00 -61.79
N SER A 1117 18.23 -36.46 -62.14
CA SER A 1117 19.40 -36.09 -61.31
C SER A 1117 19.37 -34.75 -60.52
N HIS A 1118 20.47 -34.54 -59.78
CA HIS A 1118 21.05 -33.30 -59.19
C HIS A 1118 20.73 -32.98 -57.70
N ALA A 1119 21.69 -32.65 -56.83
CA ALA A 1119 23.16 -32.78 -56.91
C ALA A 1119 23.81 -32.83 -55.50
N THR A 1120 24.94 -33.55 -55.39
CA THR A 1120 25.93 -33.56 -54.29
C THR A 1120 26.79 -32.27 -54.28
N PRO A 1121 27.75 -32.01 -53.36
CA PRO A 1121 28.48 -32.89 -52.40
C PRO A 1121 28.57 -32.31 -50.96
N ALA A 1122 29.47 -32.73 -50.05
CA ALA A 1122 29.81 -34.05 -49.50
C ALA A 1122 30.70 -33.83 -48.25
N ALA A 1123 30.98 -34.86 -47.45
CA ALA A 1123 31.81 -34.78 -46.24
C ALA A 1123 33.21 -35.39 -46.40
N SER A 1124 34.18 -34.91 -45.62
CA SER A 1124 35.42 -35.61 -45.17
C SER A 1124 36.03 -34.80 -44.00
N VAL A 1125 36.60 -35.31 -42.90
CA VAL A 1125 37.24 -36.59 -42.46
C VAL A 1125 38.76 -36.69 -42.75
N ARG A 1126 39.54 -36.86 -41.65
CA ARG A 1126 40.98 -37.26 -41.54
C ARG A 1126 42.03 -36.20 -41.96
N VAL A 1127 43.29 -36.20 -41.49
CA VAL A 1127 44.14 -37.18 -40.75
C VAL A 1127 45.08 -36.48 -39.72
N ARG A 1128 45.71 -37.25 -38.81
CA ARG A 1128 47.01 -37.03 -38.09
C ARG A 1128 48.22 -37.22 -39.06
N PRO A 1129 49.51 -37.18 -38.65
CA PRO A 1129 50.24 -36.46 -37.59
C PRO A 1129 51.49 -35.68 -38.12
N GLY A 1130 52.22 -34.94 -37.26
CA GLY A 1130 53.55 -34.38 -37.56
C GLY A 1130 54.06 -33.46 -36.43
N SER A 1131 55.37 -33.37 -36.17
CA SER A 1131 55.92 -32.82 -34.90
C SER A 1131 56.82 -31.58 -35.02
N THR A 1132 57.08 -30.98 -33.85
CA THR A 1132 58.26 -30.16 -33.45
C THR A 1132 58.49 -28.76 -34.05
N GLY A 1133 58.59 -27.73 -33.19
CA GLY A 1133 59.23 -26.44 -33.53
C GLY A 1133 58.67 -25.16 -32.85
N THR A 1134 58.96 -24.92 -31.57
CA THR A 1134 58.94 -23.59 -30.88
C THR A 1134 60.15 -22.74 -31.36
N PRO A 1135 60.31 -21.40 -31.12
CA PRO A 1135 59.59 -20.54 -30.15
C PRO A 1135 59.30 -19.04 -30.51
N ALA A 1136 58.40 -18.40 -29.72
CA ALA A 1136 58.42 -17.00 -29.18
C ALA A 1136 58.62 -15.75 -30.10
N PRO A 1137 58.47 -14.48 -29.63
CA PRO A 1137 57.86 -13.95 -28.38
C PRO A 1137 56.82 -12.79 -28.57
N THR A 1138 56.09 -12.45 -27.49
CA THR A 1138 55.59 -11.10 -27.07
C THR A 1138 54.80 -10.16 -28.02
N GLY A 1139 53.88 -9.30 -27.54
CA GLY A 1139 53.49 -8.99 -26.16
C GLY A 1139 52.44 -7.85 -26.04
N SER A 1140 52.38 -7.25 -24.85
CA SER A 1140 51.59 -6.07 -24.41
C SER A 1140 51.52 -4.88 -25.39
N GLY A 1141 50.52 -4.00 -25.35
CA GLY A 1141 49.33 -3.93 -24.47
C GLY A 1141 48.89 -2.47 -24.20
N SER A 1142 47.65 -2.30 -23.73
CA SER A 1142 47.14 -1.14 -22.95
C SER A 1142 45.74 -1.46 -22.42
#